data_AF-A0A1Y1ZHS9-F1
#
_entry.id   AF-A0A1Y1ZHS9-F1
#
_cell.length_a   1.000
_cell.length_b   1.000
_cell.length_c   1.000
_cell.angle_alpha   90.00
_cell.angle_beta   90.00
_cell.angle_gamma   90.00
#
_symmetry.space_group_name_H-M   'P 1'
#
loop_
_entity.id
_entity.type
_entity.pdbx_description
1 polymer ?
#
loop_
_entity_poly.entity_id
_entity_poly.type
_entity_poly.pdbx_seq_one_letter_code
_entity_poly.pdbx_strand_id
1 'polypeptide(L)'
;MYIYDEHLRLYVNTDPLLVSNRVLQAAKEFDPDICLEWNGDGFVYAVSYDLAKALSSRLSIRMLTVQEYMGLVGRHPEVASHYFAEWLHDTYATRANTSTSHYIDTKGSRIPIGRPGWFSISDVGERGLPKRVDELPQPGLWKFWSPDFTDFVSGALRNFVTSSGTCSLDLGIPIFATHPKIMIRECYKTLPSARSSELAVVWKTYQQLTQVKDNEGIRSLLLSLDLSNLSPLYNNDEFELHKEQEMLADLRGKKRLLLDDNDQLKVLGWDQLHGLFSPKDPSQATYVLGHPRPDADSVISAIFEAMRRRVSYPSRAALPWAESVPREVRALLGEHVTQMLLSTKKPGRENDIVLVDCHESSMQLQMGVRGIIDHHIVRKKFPYYVAVSHEVSWSSTLQVYVKILGSGWDLDTRLARVLLEATILEAEPSLLNFMGEIDRLAIARLRKIALSARTYRHLMGLMIDTEDARELFYRDYRQTCYGFSVVKSMVSNSYVALAEENNRKENLPLTVVKEIIYAQDFENVTSESLYLVFNSTYHDKGFRHTVREVVCAAYRRFHGKDVVSVSPDCIKVMHTPHQTPRLLLLPLIEQIVQEHLRFVFAACINKYISMGFYGGSNAVHGIPGDESTVKADLSFYEAKRILSSTKSTTMLTLAEFWMVYSEMDHRGYRFALKSLQDECYVELLDTEILDCRIIRTSEGLQEFPIEEAKPGLIKPGEAVSHVGIPLVLHSPDTYGDRTLWRYWSPDSGTNVATRGHIFVMDQTSIDLKVRPEERTPQLTFRPIYSDIPEIRYMIENNAESWIKLTIFPRLFSVVD
;
A
#
# COMPACT_ATOMS: atom_id res chain seq x y z
N MET A 1 19.15 -7.83 -5.80
CA MET A 1 20.62 -7.90 -5.62
C MET A 1 21.16 -8.98 -6.55
N TYR A 2 22.32 -8.81 -7.19
CA TYR A 2 22.88 -9.86 -8.05
C TYR A 2 23.89 -10.73 -7.30
N ILE A 3 23.69 -12.05 -7.35
CA ILE A 3 24.67 -13.06 -6.97
C ILE A 3 25.28 -13.67 -8.22
N TYR A 4 26.56 -14.03 -8.21
CA TYR A 4 27.17 -14.79 -9.30
C TYR A 4 27.30 -16.25 -8.90
N ASP A 5 26.64 -17.15 -9.63
CA ASP A 5 26.75 -18.60 -9.44
C ASP A 5 27.81 -19.16 -10.40
N GLU A 6 28.91 -19.68 -9.86
CA GLU A 6 30.05 -20.18 -10.65
C GLU A 6 29.71 -21.40 -11.50
N HIS A 7 28.75 -22.22 -11.04
CA HIS A 7 28.39 -23.48 -11.71
C HIS A 7 27.55 -23.22 -12.97
N LEU A 8 26.53 -22.37 -12.84
CA LEU A 8 25.70 -21.93 -13.96
C LEU A 8 26.42 -20.88 -14.82
N ARG A 9 27.43 -20.19 -14.26
CA ARG A 9 28.10 -19.02 -14.85
C ARG A 9 27.10 -17.93 -15.20
N LEU A 10 26.22 -17.65 -14.23
CA LEU A 10 25.15 -16.65 -14.35
C LEU A 10 25.19 -15.71 -13.16
N TYR A 11 24.88 -14.45 -13.44
CA TYR A 11 24.44 -13.47 -12.45
C TYR A 11 22.94 -13.62 -12.26
N VAL A 12 22.52 -14.00 -11.07
CA VAL A 12 21.12 -14.21 -10.69
C VAL A 12 20.66 -13.05 -9.82
N ASN A 13 19.58 -12.38 -10.18
CA ASN A 13 18.95 -11.37 -9.34
C ASN A 13 18.08 -12.06 -8.28
N THR A 14 18.21 -11.66 -7.03
CA THR A 14 17.33 -12.10 -5.94
C THR A 14 15.93 -11.52 -6.07
N ASP A 15 15.81 -10.37 -6.73
CA ASP A 15 14.58 -9.62 -6.92
C ASP A 15 14.00 -9.86 -8.33
N PRO A 16 12.68 -9.66 -8.53
CA PRO A 16 12.05 -9.78 -9.84
C PRO A 16 12.52 -8.70 -10.83
N LEU A 17 12.21 -8.94 -12.11
CA LEU A 17 12.44 -8.02 -13.22
C LEU A 17 11.66 -6.72 -13.01
N LEU A 18 12.40 -5.63 -12.92
CA LEU A 18 11.84 -4.29 -12.89
C LEU A 18 11.37 -3.86 -14.29
N VAL A 19 10.24 -3.17 -14.36
CA VAL A 19 9.80 -2.53 -15.61
C VAL A 19 10.78 -1.45 -16.02
N SER A 20 11.17 -1.45 -17.29
CA SER A 20 12.09 -0.49 -17.91
C SER A 20 11.66 -0.26 -19.37
N ASN A 21 12.17 0.79 -20.02
CA ASN A 21 11.89 0.99 -21.45
C ASN A 21 12.31 -0.23 -22.30
N ARG A 22 13.44 -0.86 -21.98
CA ARG A 22 13.91 -2.08 -22.63
C ARG A 22 12.91 -3.24 -22.49
N VAL A 23 12.29 -3.38 -21.31
CA VAL A 23 11.28 -4.41 -21.04
C VAL A 23 10.00 -4.13 -21.82
N LEU A 24 9.53 -2.88 -21.83
CA LEU A 24 8.34 -2.47 -22.58
C LEU A 24 8.53 -2.64 -24.08
N GLN A 25 9.71 -2.29 -24.60
CA GLN A 25 10.06 -2.50 -26.00
C GLN A 25 10.09 -4.01 -26.33
N ALA A 26 10.75 -4.82 -25.51
CA ALA A 26 10.77 -6.27 -25.68
C ALA A 26 9.35 -6.87 -25.70
N ALA A 27 8.44 -6.33 -24.90
CA ALA A 27 7.03 -6.75 -24.90
C ALA A 27 6.34 -6.39 -26.23
N LYS A 28 6.44 -5.13 -26.68
CA LYS A 28 5.83 -4.67 -27.94
C LYS A 28 6.40 -5.38 -29.16
N GLU A 29 7.67 -5.75 -29.14
CA GLU A 29 8.31 -6.56 -30.19
C GLU A 29 7.85 -8.02 -30.17
N PHE A 30 7.30 -8.51 -29.05
CA PHE A 30 6.67 -9.82 -28.95
C PHE A 30 5.26 -9.82 -29.49
N ASP A 31 4.46 -8.88 -28.99
CA ASP A 31 3.08 -8.70 -29.36
C ASP A 31 2.77 -7.20 -29.21
N PRO A 32 2.49 -6.47 -30.31
CA PRO A 32 2.20 -5.04 -30.27
C PRO A 32 1.01 -4.67 -29.38
N ASP A 33 0.07 -5.60 -29.18
CA ASP A 33 -1.14 -5.39 -28.39
C ASP A 33 -0.95 -5.76 -26.91
N ILE A 34 0.23 -6.26 -26.53
CA ILE A 34 0.50 -6.67 -25.17
C ILE A 34 0.60 -5.49 -24.22
N CYS A 35 -0.14 -5.59 -23.12
CA CYS A 35 -0.07 -4.64 -22.02
C CYS A 35 0.60 -5.34 -20.83
N LEU A 36 1.86 -5.01 -20.55
CA LEU A 36 2.51 -5.48 -19.33
C LEU A 36 1.94 -4.77 -18.11
N GLU A 37 1.73 -5.52 -17.03
CA GLU A 37 1.40 -4.99 -15.72
C GLU A 37 2.62 -5.04 -14.80
N TRP A 38 2.72 -4.08 -13.87
CA TRP A 38 3.75 -4.06 -12.83
C TRP A 38 3.21 -3.56 -11.50
N ASN A 39 3.78 -4.05 -10.40
CA ASN A 39 3.25 -3.81 -9.06
C ASN A 39 3.70 -2.46 -8.50
N GLY A 40 3.36 -2.19 -7.23
CA GLY A 40 3.71 -0.93 -6.58
C GLY A 40 5.20 -0.64 -6.40
N ASP A 41 6.03 -1.68 -6.51
CA ASP A 41 7.50 -1.61 -6.44
C ASP A 41 8.15 -1.57 -7.84
N GLY A 42 7.33 -1.68 -8.90
CA GLY A 42 7.77 -1.63 -10.29
C GLY A 42 8.19 -2.98 -10.85
N PHE A 43 7.86 -4.10 -10.19
CA PHE A 43 8.14 -5.44 -10.72
C PHE A 43 7.08 -5.87 -11.71
N VAL A 44 7.52 -6.41 -12.86
CA VAL A 44 6.62 -7.00 -13.86
C VAL A 44 5.95 -8.24 -13.26
N TYR A 45 4.62 -8.30 -13.31
CA TYR A 45 3.84 -9.39 -12.73
C TYR A 45 2.73 -9.88 -13.67
N ALA A 46 2.01 -10.93 -13.25
CA ALA A 46 0.89 -11.51 -13.99
C ALA A 46 1.31 -12.01 -15.38
N VAL A 47 2.54 -12.52 -15.46
CA VAL A 47 3.09 -13.04 -16.71
C VAL A 47 2.71 -14.51 -16.89
N SER A 48 2.20 -14.84 -18.07
CA SER A 48 2.06 -16.23 -18.49
C SER A 48 3.43 -16.84 -18.77
N TYR A 49 3.52 -18.16 -18.87
CA TYR A 49 4.78 -18.83 -19.20
C TYR A 49 5.31 -18.38 -20.57
N ASP A 50 4.43 -18.29 -21.58
CA ASP A 50 4.82 -17.90 -22.93
C ASP A 50 5.34 -16.46 -22.98
N LEU A 51 4.68 -15.56 -22.25
CA LEU A 51 5.14 -14.18 -22.12
C LEU A 51 6.49 -14.10 -21.40
N ALA A 52 6.63 -14.79 -20.27
CA ALA A 52 7.88 -14.83 -19.51
C ALA A 52 9.04 -15.33 -20.37
N LYS A 53 8.81 -16.38 -21.16
CA LYS A 53 9.79 -16.96 -22.10
C LYS A 53 10.15 -16.01 -23.22
N ALA A 54 9.15 -15.37 -23.84
CA ALA A 54 9.35 -14.42 -24.92
C ALA A 54 10.14 -13.17 -24.46
N LEU A 55 9.78 -12.62 -23.31
CA LEU A 55 10.50 -11.50 -22.69
C LEU A 55 11.92 -11.90 -22.31
N SER A 56 12.09 -13.06 -21.67
CA SER A 56 13.41 -13.53 -21.29
C SER A 56 14.34 -13.67 -22.49
N SER A 57 13.86 -14.26 -23.57
CA SER A 57 14.62 -14.39 -24.81
C SER A 57 15.05 -13.04 -25.39
N ARG A 58 14.15 -12.05 -25.45
CA ARG A 58 14.45 -10.72 -26.00
C ARG A 58 15.40 -9.91 -25.13
N LEU A 59 15.25 -10.05 -23.82
CA LEU A 59 16.08 -9.35 -22.83
C LEU A 59 17.42 -10.04 -22.58
N SER A 60 17.70 -11.15 -23.26
CA SER A 60 18.86 -12.02 -22.99
C SER A 60 18.92 -12.48 -21.53
N ILE A 61 17.76 -12.62 -20.90
CA ILE A 61 17.55 -13.24 -19.60
C ILE A 61 17.36 -14.74 -19.82
N ARG A 62 17.95 -15.54 -18.95
CA ARG A 62 17.80 -17.00 -18.99
C ARG A 62 16.77 -17.47 -17.99
N MET A 63 15.69 -18.10 -18.46
CA MET A 63 14.85 -18.92 -17.60
C MET A 63 15.61 -20.19 -17.20
N LEU A 64 15.72 -20.46 -15.90
CA LEU A 64 16.39 -21.65 -15.39
C LEU A 64 15.49 -22.87 -15.60
N THR A 65 16.10 -24.01 -15.95
CA THR A 65 15.39 -25.31 -15.89
C THR A 65 15.15 -25.71 -14.43
N VAL A 66 14.27 -26.68 -14.18
CA VAL A 66 14.05 -27.26 -12.86
C VAL A 66 15.37 -27.79 -12.29
N GLN A 67 16.18 -28.47 -13.10
CA GLN A 67 17.51 -28.95 -12.71
C GLN A 67 18.42 -27.80 -12.26
N GLU A 68 18.51 -26.75 -13.07
CA GLU A 68 19.39 -25.61 -12.78
C GLU A 68 18.95 -24.87 -11.54
N TYR A 69 17.64 -24.64 -11.40
CA TYR A 69 17.06 -23.96 -10.25
C TYR A 69 17.25 -24.74 -8.96
N MET A 70 16.97 -26.05 -8.94
CA MET A 70 17.15 -26.88 -7.74
C MET A 70 18.62 -26.95 -7.32
N GLY A 71 19.53 -27.05 -8.29
CA GLY A 71 20.97 -26.94 -8.02
C GLY A 71 21.37 -25.57 -7.47
N LEU A 72 20.82 -24.49 -8.03
CA LEU A 72 21.07 -23.12 -7.59
C LEU A 72 20.60 -22.90 -6.13
N VAL A 73 19.38 -23.28 -5.79
CA VAL A 73 18.83 -23.17 -4.43
C VAL A 73 19.68 -23.93 -3.41
N GLY A 74 20.18 -25.11 -3.78
CA GLY A 74 21.07 -25.88 -2.89
C GLY A 74 22.37 -25.15 -2.54
N ARG A 75 22.84 -24.24 -3.40
CA ARG A 75 24.04 -23.41 -3.18
C ARG A 75 23.74 -22.02 -2.63
N HIS A 76 22.62 -21.45 -3.07
CA HIS A 76 22.18 -20.08 -2.79
C HIS A 76 20.72 -20.09 -2.32
N PRO A 77 20.43 -20.52 -1.08
CA PRO A 77 19.06 -20.60 -0.57
C PRO A 77 18.30 -19.26 -0.62
N GLU A 78 18.99 -18.12 -0.62
CA GLU A 78 18.43 -16.78 -0.73
C GLU A 78 17.65 -16.52 -2.03
N VAL A 79 17.83 -17.32 -3.09
CA VAL A 79 17.03 -17.21 -4.32
C VAL A 79 15.61 -17.74 -4.14
N ALA A 80 15.38 -18.56 -3.10
CA ALA A 80 14.08 -19.12 -2.77
C ALA A 80 13.22 -18.09 -1.99
N SER A 81 12.85 -17.00 -2.67
CA SER A 81 12.04 -15.89 -2.13
C SER A 81 10.61 -16.28 -1.71
N HIS A 82 10.16 -15.89 -0.52
CA HIS A 82 8.74 -16.01 -0.14
C HIS A 82 7.87 -14.86 -0.66
N TYR A 83 8.42 -13.93 -1.45
CA TYR A 83 7.74 -12.73 -1.93
C TYR A 83 7.24 -12.81 -3.38
N PHE A 84 7.67 -13.79 -4.17
CA PHE A 84 7.14 -14.01 -5.52
C PHE A 84 7.34 -15.45 -6.01
N ALA A 85 6.57 -15.80 -7.05
CA ALA A 85 6.67 -17.03 -7.81
C ALA A 85 7.30 -16.76 -9.17
N GLU A 86 7.98 -17.75 -9.75
CA GLU A 86 8.63 -17.61 -11.05
C GLU A 86 8.44 -18.85 -11.92
N TRP A 87 8.23 -18.63 -13.21
CA TRP A 87 8.23 -19.69 -14.20
C TRP A 87 9.65 -20.22 -14.39
N LEU A 88 9.79 -21.54 -14.37
CA LEU A 88 10.98 -22.25 -14.80
C LEU A 88 10.81 -22.66 -16.27
N HIS A 89 11.92 -22.95 -16.96
CA HIS A 89 11.90 -23.20 -18.39
C HIS A 89 11.13 -24.47 -18.78
N ASP A 90 11.08 -25.49 -17.93
CA ASP A 90 10.48 -26.78 -18.27
C ASP A 90 8.95 -26.75 -18.32
N THR A 91 8.38 -27.55 -19.22
CA THR A 91 6.94 -27.78 -19.36
C THR A 91 6.64 -29.27 -19.38
N TYR A 92 5.43 -29.62 -18.96
CA TYR A 92 4.98 -30.99 -18.74
C TYR A 92 3.59 -31.16 -19.36
N ALA A 93 3.40 -32.28 -20.05
CA ALA A 93 2.09 -32.74 -20.49
C ALA A 93 1.98 -34.20 -20.07
N THR A 94 0.89 -34.58 -19.41
CA THR A 94 0.70 -35.94 -18.94
C THR A 94 0.03 -36.77 -20.03
N ARG A 95 0.63 -37.91 -20.38
CA ARG A 95 -0.05 -38.93 -21.20
C ARG A 95 -0.56 -40.02 -20.26
N ALA A 96 -1.85 -40.33 -20.34
CA ALA A 96 -2.41 -41.48 -19.63
C ALA A 96 -1.77 -42.77 -20.17
N ASN A 97 -1.00 -43.45 -19.33
CA ASN A 97 -0.56 -44.81 -19.61
C ASN A 97 -1.47 -45.75 -18.81
N THR A 98 -2.29 -46.53 -19.51
CA THR A 98 -3.44 -47.30 -18.97
C THR A 98 -3.06 -48.45 -18.04
N SER A 99 -1.78 -48.60 -17.66
CA SER A 99 -1.28 -49.79 -16.95
C SER A 99 -0.28 -49.51 -15.83
N THR A 100 0.22 -48.29 -15.65
CA THR A 100 1.14 -47.96 -14.54
C THR A 100 0.83 -46.58 -13.94
N SER A 101 0.84 -46.49 -12.61
CA SER A 101 0.56 -45.29 -11.81
C SER A 101 1.70 -44.26 -11.87
N HIS A 102 2.20 -43.95 -13.06
CA HIS A 102 3.33 -43.05 -13.26
C HIS A 102 3.02 -42.03 -14.34
N TYR A 103 3.24 -40.75 -14.03
CA TYR A 103 3.20 -39.69 -15.03
C TYR A 103 4.49 -39.71 -15.82
N ILE A 104 4.39 -39.58 -17.14
CA ILE A 104 5.53 -39.50 -18.04
C ILE A 104 5.52 -38.10 -18.67
N ASP A 105 6.64 -37.38 -18.55
CA ASP A 105 6.81 -36.08 -19.20
C ASP A 105 6.85 -36.23 -20.74
N THR A 106 6.85 -35.10 -21.45
CA THR A 106 6.92 -35.08 -22.93
C THR A 106 8.19 -35.73 -23.50
N LYS A 107 9.22 -35.93 -22.66
CA LYS A 107 10.51 -36.55 -23.00
C LYS A 107 10.61 -38.00 -22.52
N GLY A 108 9.50 -38.63 -22.11
CA GLY A 108 9.48 -40.04 -21.72
C GLY A 108 9.94 -40.34 -20.29
N SER A 109 10.12 -39.34 -19.42
CA SER A 109 10.63 -39.56 -18.07
C SER A 109 9.56 -39.58 -17.01
N ARG A 110 9.77 -40.46 -16.03
CA ARG A 110 8.86 -40.66 -14.90
C ARG A 110 8.90 -39.44 -13.98
N ILE A 111 7.74 -38.82 -13.80
CA ILE A 111 7.50 -37.79 -12.79
C ILE A 111 7.02 -38.52 -11.52
N PRO A 112 7.63 -38.29 -10.35
CA PRO A 112 7.12 -38.77 -9.09
C PRO A 112 5.68 -38.30 -8.86
N ILE A 113 4.87 -39.11 -8.18
CA ILE A 113 3.53 -38.68 -7.76
C ILE A 113 3.67 -37.94 -6.43
N GLY A 114 3.20 -36.69 -6.40
CA GLY A 114 3.03 -35.91 -5.17
C GLY A 114 1.81 -35.02 -5.34
N ARG A 115 0.76 -35.22 -4.53
CA ARG A 115 -0.52 -34.52 -4.67
C ARG A 115 -1.19 -34.13 -3.34
N PRO A 116 -0.55 -33.31 -2.48
CA PRO A 116 0.83 -32.85 -2.51
C PRO A 116 1.81 -33.92 -2.00
N GLY A 117 3.11 -33.69 -2.14
CA GLY A 117 4.13 -34.43 -1.42
C GLY A 117 5.31 -33.54 -1.02
N TRP A 118 6.27 -34.08 -0.29
CA TRP A 118 7.40 -33.32 0.23
C TRP A 118 8.73 -33.95 -0.15
N PHE A 119 9.76 -33.13 -0.37
CA PHE A 119 11.09 -33.62 -0.74
C PHE A 119 12.21 -32.74 -0.21
N SER A 120 13.40 -33.33 -0.06
CA SER A 120 14.60 -32.57 0.29
C SER A 120 15.26 -32.04 -0.98
N ILE A 121 15.75 -30.79 -0.96
CA ILE A 121 16.60 -30.24 -2.03
C ILE A 121 17.87 -31.06 -2.22
N SER A 122 18.37 -31.73 -1.18
CA SER A 122 19.50 -32.65 -1.31
C SER A 122 19.17 -33.97 -2.02
N ASP A 123 17.89 -34.27 -2.25
CA ASP A 123 17.40 -35.51 -2.87
C ASP A 123 16.69 -35.29 -4.21
N VAL A 124 17.27 -34.41 -5.04
CA VAL A 124 16.83 -34.20 -6.42
C VAL A 124 17.63 -35.08 -7.40
N GLY A 125 16.94 -35.60 -8.41
CA GLY A 125 17.52 -36.39 -9.51
C GLY A 125 18.23 -35.52 -10.54
N GLU A 126 18.77 -36.16 -11.57
CA GLU A 126 19.51 -35.46 -12.63
C GLU A 126 18.68 -34.42 -13.39
N ARG A 127 17.34 -34.52 -13.38
CA ARG A 127 16.45 -33.52 -14.00
C ARG A 127 15.95 -32.44 -13.02
N GLY A 128 16.44 -32.44 -11.78
CA GLY A 128 15.95 -31.57 -10.70
C GLY A 128 14.63 -32.03 -10.07
N LEU A 129 13.99 -33.09 -10.60
CA LEU A 129 12.80 -33.69 -9.98
C LEU A 129 13.20 -34.49 -8.74
N PRO A 130 12.34 -34.55 -7.71
CA PRO A 130 12.64 -35.33 -6.51
C PRO A 130 12.85 -36.81 -6.83
N LYS A 131 13.84 -37.46 -6.22
CA LYS A 131 13.99 -38.93 -6.32
C LYS A 131 12.97 -39.64 -5.45
N ARG A 132 12.71 -39.06 -4.29
CA ARG A 132 11.74 -39.51 -3.30
C ARG A 132 10.79 -38.37 -2.95
N VAL A 133 9.52 -38.71 -2.84
CA VAL A 133 8.49 -37.81 -2.36
C VAL A 133 7.92 -38.46 -1.11
N ASP A 134 8.08 -37.80 0.03
CA ASP A 134 7.48 -38.19 1.28
C ASP A 134 6.03 -37.70 1.34
N GLU A 135 5.18 -38.45 2.04
CA GLU A 135 3.75 -38.12 2.25
C GLU A 135 3.54 -37.19 3.45
N LEU A 136 4.60 -36.85 4.17
CA LEU A 136 4.55 -36.07 5.39
C LEU A 136 5.45 -34.83 5.29
N PRO A 137 4.96 -33.66 5.73
CA PRO A 137 5.81 -32.48 5.88
C PRO A 137 6.87 -32.73 6.94
N GLN A 138 8.10 -32.28 6.68
CA GLN A 138 9.15 -32.18 7.69
C GLN A 138 9.88 -30.84 7.54
N PRO A 139 10.46 -30.30 8.64
CA PRO A 139 11.23 -29.06 8.57
C PRO A 139 12.35 -29.13 7.52
N GLY A 140 12.43 -28.11 6.67
CA GLY A 140 13.42 -28.02 5.59
C GLY A 140 13.04 -28.74 4.29
N LEU A 141 11.92 -29.48 4.25
CA LEU A 141 11.42 -30.06 3.01
C LEU A 141 10.66 -29.02 2.16
N TRP A 142 10.74 -29.22 0.84
CA TRP A 142 10.00 -28.46 -0.15
C TRP A 142 8.71 -29.18 -0.52
N LYS A 143 7.64 -28.42 -0.78
CA LYS A 143 6.38 -28.98 -1.27
C LYS A 143 6.50 -29.27 -2.77
N PHE A 144 5.97 -30.41 -3.20
CA PHE A 144 5.99 -30.85 -4.59
C PHE A 144 4.57 -31.14 -5.07
N TRP A 145 4.23 -30.57 -6.23
CA TRP A 145 2.97 -30.84 -6.92
C TRP A 145 3.28 -31.45 -8.29
N SER A 146 2.94 -32.72 -8.44
CA SER A 146 2.95 -33.40 -9.74
C SER A 146 1.79 -32.89 -10.62
N PRO A 147 1.94 -32.89 -11.95
CA PRO A 147 0.86 -32.43 -12.83
C PRO A 147 -0.41 -33.29 -12.67
N ASP A 148 -1.58 -32.68 -12.88
CA ASP A 148 -2.83 -33.44 -12.97
C ASP A 148 -3.06 -34.03 -14.37
N PHE A 149 -3.92 -35.04 -14.49
CA PHE A 149 -4.45 -35.48 -15.77
C PHE A 149 -5.26 -34.33 -16.34
N THR A 150 -4.65 -33.60 -17.27
CA THR A 150 -5.17 -32.36 -17.80
C THR A 150 -4.97 -32.35 -19.31
N ASP A 151 -5.94 -31.80 -20.03
CA ASP A 151 -5.87 -31.67 -21.50
C ASP A 151 -4.93 -30.53 -21.94
N PHE A 152 -4.19 -29.92 -21.00
CA PHE A 152 -3.33 -28.76 -21.23
C PHE A 152 -1.87 -29.02 -20.85
N VAL A 153 -0.98 -28.19 -21.41
CA VAL A 153 0.44 -28.17 -21.04
C VAL A 153 0.62 -27.35 -19.76
N SER A 154 1.28 -27.93 -18.78
CA SER A 154 1.64 -27.27 -17.52
C SER A 154 3.08 -26.77 -17.56
N GLY A 155 3.35 -25.61 -16.97
CA GLY A 155 4.70 -25.09 -16.76
C GLY A 155 5.23 -25.48 -15.38
N ALA A 156 6.55 -25.67 -15.25
CA ALA A 156 7.16 -25.70 -13.93
C ALA A 156 7.15 -24.30 -13.32
N LEU A 157 6.60 -24.19 -12.14
CA LEU A 157 6.56 -22.97 -11.35
C LEU A 157 7.27 -23.21 -10.03
N ARG A 158 8.20 -22.33 -9.69
CA ARG A 158 8.71 -22.26 -8.32
C ARG A 158 7.87 -21.24 -7.55
N ASN A 159 7.46 -21.61 -6.34
CA ASN A 159 6.62 -20.76 -5.51
C ASN A 159 6.91 -20.93 -3.99
N PHE A 160 6.16 -20.22 -3.15
CA PHE A 160 6.03 -20.40 -1.72
C PHE A 160 4.58 -20.79 -1.37
N VAL A 161 4.41 -21.75 -0.46
CA VAL A 161 3.10 -22.20 -0.01
C VAL A 161 2.93 -21.76 1.43
N THR A 162 2.07 -20.76 1.65
CA THR A 162 1.83 -20.19 2.97
C THR A 162 1.38 -21.25 3.98
N SER A 163 0.53 -22.21 3.58
CA SER A 163 0.06 -23.26 4.48
C SER A 163 1.14 -24.15 5.06
N SER A 164 2.09 -24.55 4.25
CA SER A 164 3.23 -25.34 4.73
C SER A 164 4.40 -24.49 5.20
N GLY A 165 4.38 -23.18 4.95
CA GLY A 165 5.51 -22.30 5.26
C GLY A 165 6.77 -22.60 4.46
N THR A 166 6.63 -23.29 3.34
CA THR A 166 7.75 -23.87 2.60
C THR A 166 7.74 -23.43 1.15
N CYS A 167 8.92 -23.42 0.55
CA CYS A 167 9.03 -23.29 -0.90
C CYS A 167 8.45 -24.53 -1.59
N SER A 168 7.98 -24.34 -2.81
CA SER A 168 7.37 -25.39 -3.60
C SER A 168 7.88 -25.43 -5.04
N LEU A 169 7.94 -26.64 -5.58
CA LEU A 169 7.99 -26.90 -7.01
C LEU A 169 6.61 -27.40 -7.46
N ASP A 170 5.94 -26.63 -8.31
CA ASP A 170 4.63 -26.95 -8.85
C ASP A 170 4.75 -27.23 -10.34
N LEU A 171 4.31 -28.42 -10.77
CA LEU A 171 4.33 -28.83 -12.17
C LEU A 171 2.93 -28.89 -12.78
N GLY A 172 1.90 -28.47 -12.05
CA GLY A 172 0.48 -28.58 -12.44
C GLY A 172 -0.17 -27.26 -12.85
N ILE A 173 0.59 -26.16 -12.94
CA ILE A 173 0.02 -24.85 -13.31
C ILE A 173 -0.01 -24.72 -14.85
N PRO A 174 -1.18 -24.43 -15.47
CA PRO A 174 -1.28 -24.23 -16.92
C PRO A 174 -0.37 -23.11 -17.41
N ILE A 175 0.26 -23.27 -18.58
CA ILE A 175 1.19 -22.27 -19.14
C ILE A 175 0.53 -20.91 -19.45
N PHE A 176 -0.80 -20.89 -19.63
CA PHE A 176 -1.57 -19.67 -19.87
C PHE A 176 -1.98 -18.94 -18.58
N ALA A 177 -1.74 -19.54 -17.40
CA ALA A 177 -2.11 -18.92 -16.13
C ALA A 177 -1.30 -17.64 -15.89
N THR A 178 -1.98 -16.58 -15.47
CA THR A 178 -1.39 -15.28 -15.12
C THR A 178 -1.78 -14.92 -13.69
N HIS A 179 -0.84 -14.39 -12.91
CA HIS A 179 -1.12 -14.05 -11.51
C HIS A 179 -0.27 -12.90 -10.92
N PRO A 180 -0.83 -11.99 -10.09
CA PRO A 180 -0.14 -10.96 -9.28
C PRO A 180 1.23 -11.28 -8.70
N LYS A 181 1.45 -12.53 -8.26
CA LYS A 181 2.70 -12.96 -7.65
C LYS A 181 3.62 -13.75 -8.60
N ILE A 182 3.18 -14.07 -9.82
CA ILE A 182 4.03 -14.69 -10.83
C ILE A 182 4.79 -13.59 -11.57
N MET A 183 6.11 -13.60 -11.41
CA MET A 183 7.03 -12.60 -11.92
C MET A 183 8.21 -13.26 -12.65
N ILE A 184 9.08 -12.44 -13.25
CA ILE A 184 10.26 -12.91 -14.00
C ILE A 184 11.51 -12.66 -13.15
N ARG A 185 12.38 -13.65 -12.99
CA ARG A 185 13.71 -13.43 -12.41
C ARG A 185 14.74 -13.14 -13.49
N GLU A 186 15.62 -12.19 -13.21
CA GLU A 186 16.74 -11.88 -14.07
C GLU A 186 17.93 -12.82 -13.81
N CYS A 187 18.28 -13.64 -14.81
CA CYS A 187 19.49 -14.44 -14.83
C CYS A 187 20.31 -14.09 -16.08
N TYR A 188 21.45 -13.43 -15.93
CA TYR A 188 22.30 -12.97 -17.03
C TYR A 188 23.62 -13.72 -17.09
N LYS A 189 24.16 -13.95 -18.31
CA LYS A 189 25.54 -14.42 -18.46
C LYS A 189 26.57 -13.35 -18.09
N THR A 190 26.25 -12.09 -18.36
CA THR A 190 27.06 -10.92 -18.06
C THR A 190 26.14 -9.85 -17.51
N LEU A 191 26.50 -9.23 -16.38
CA LEU A 191 25.70 -8.13 -15.84
C LEU A 191 25.54 -7.03 -16.90
N PRO A 192 24.33 -6.47 -17.04
CA PRO A 192 24.17 -5.19 -17.72
C PRO A 192 25.11 -4.18 -17.05
N SER A 193 25.85 -3.40 -17.84
CA SER A 193 26.73 -2.38 -17.28
C SER A 193 25.89 -1.28 -16.61
N ALA A 194 25.67 -1.39 -15.30
CA ALA A 194 25.03 -0.35 -14.52
C ALA A 194 26.03 0.80 -14.35
N ARG A 195 26.03 1.77 -15.26
CA ARG A 195 26.72 3.04 -15.03
C ARG A 195 25.88 3.86 -14.06
N SER A 196 26.30 3.94 -12.80
CA SER A 196 25.73 4.91 -11.86
C SER A 196 26.00 6.31 -12.41
N SER A 197 24.95 7.11 -12.57
CA SER A 197 25.15 8.51 -12.95
C SER A 197 25.77 9.31 -11.82
N GLU A 198 26.57 10.31 -12.20
CA GLU A 198 27.10 11.29 -11.24
C GLU A 198 25.96 12.01 -10.52
N LEU A 199 24.86 12.27 -11.24
CA LEU A 199 23.66 12.86 -10.68
C LEU A 199 23.02 11.96 -9.61
N ALA A 200 22.97 10.65 -9.80
CA ALA A 200 22.45 9.74 -8.79
C ALA A 200 23.25 9.77 -7.47
N VAL A 201 24.58 9.94 -7.56
CA VAL A 201 25.45 10.10 -6.38
C VAL A 201 25.15 11.42 -5.67
N VAL A 202 25.09 12.52 -6.42
CA VAL A 202 24.76 13.85 -5.90
C VAL A 202 23.38 13.86 -5.25
N TRP A 203 22.39 13.27 -5.92
CA TRP A 203 21.01 13.21 -5.45
C TRP A 203 20.88 12.44 -4.14
N LYS A 204 21.59 11.30 -4.02
CA LYS A 204 21.60 10.52 -2.78
C LYS A 204 22.12 11.34 -1.59
N THR A 205 23.20 12.10 -1.77
CA THR A 205 23.74 12.99 -0.74
C THR A 205 22.73 14.08 -0.39
N TYR A 206 22.13 14.72 -1.40
CA TYR A 206 21.09 15.73 -1.20
C TYR A 206 19.87 15.20 -0.42
N GLN A 207 19.39 13.99 -0.75
CA GLN A 207 18.29 13.34 -0.03
C GLN A 207 18.63 13.07 1.44
N GLN A 208 19.87 12.63 1.74
CA GLN A 208 20.31 12.40 3.11
C GLN A 208 20.29 13.69 3.94
N LEU A 209 20.79 14.79 3.37
CA LEU A 209 20.80 16.11 4.04
C LEU A 209 19.37 16.62 4.27
N THR A 210 18.49 16.42 3.29
CA THR A 210 17.06 16.77 3.38
C THR A 210 16.35 15.98 4.49
N GLN A 211 16.63 14.68 4.63
CA GLN A 211 16.04 13.83 5.67
C GLN A 211 16.41 14.28 7.09
N VAL A 212 17.64 14.77 7.29
CA VAL A 212 18.10 15.28 8.59
C VAL A 212 17.86 16.78 8.78
N LYS A 213 17.20 17.45 7.83
CA LYS A 213 16.92 18.89 7.82
C LYS A 213 18.19 19.77 7.94
N ASP A 214 19.28 19.35 7.32
CA ASP A 214 20.56 20.09 7.33
C ASP A 214 20.60 21.16 6.23
N ASN A 215 20.03 22.34 6.52
CA ASN A 215 19.96 23.45 5.58
C ASN A 215 21.34 23.96 5.14
N GLU A 216 22.31 24.01 6.07
CA GLU A 216 23.68 24.45 5.76
C GLU A 216 24.41 23.44 4.86
N GLY A 217 24.24 22.15 5.14
CA GLY A 217 24.73 21.07 4.29
C GLY A 217 24.14 21.13 2.88
N ILE A 218 22.82 21.36 2.76
CA ILE A 218 22.14 21.52 1.46
C ILE A 218 22.73 22.73 0.72
N ARG A 219 22.87 23.87 1.39
CA ARG A 219 23.44 25.10 0.81
C ARG A 219 24.87 24.85 0.31
N SER A 220 25.73 24.28 1.14
CA SER A 220 27.13 23.97 0.81
C SER A 220 27.24 23.03 -0.38
N LEU A 221 26.41 21.97 -0.40
CA LEU A 221 26.34 21.03 -1.52
C LEU A 221 25.94 21.76 -2.82
N LEU A 222 24.84 22.49 -2.82
CA LEU A 222 24.33 23.16 -4.04
C LEU A 222 25.30 24.21 -4.59
N LEU A 223 25.97 24.98 -3.72
CA LEU A 223 26.91 26.01 -4.13
C LEU A 223 28.22 25.43 -4.69
N SER A 224 28.67 24.29 -4.17
CA SER A 224 29.90 23.62 -4.64
C SER A 224 29.73 22.82 -5.95
N LEU A 225 28.51 22.37 -6.26
CA LEU A 225 28.24 21.56 -7.44
C LEU A 225 28.25 22.37 -8.73
N ASP A 226 28.96 21.89 -9.76
CA ASP A 226 28.80 22.39 -11.12
C ASP A 226 27.68 21.64 -11.88
N LEU A 227 26.45 22.13 -11.71
CA LEU A 227 25.25 21.55 -12.34
C LEU A 227 25.20 21.74 -13.87
N SER A 228 26.13 22.50 -14.46
CA SER A 228 26.21 22.66 -15.93
C SER A 228 26.89 21.47 -16.60
N ASN A 229 27.80 20.81 -15.87
CA ASN A 229 28.54 19.64 -16.34
C ASN A 229 27.83 18.31 -16.04
N LEU A 230 26.86 18.30 -15.12
CA LEU A 230 26.00 17.14 -14.89
C LEU A 230 25.01 16.98 -16.05
N SER A 231 25.27 15.98 -16.89
CA SER A 231 24.36 15.58 -17.97
C SER A 231 23.66 14.28 -17.60
N PRO A 232 22.34 14.17 -17.83
CA PRO A 232 21.65 12.90 -17.71
C PRO A 232 22.32 11.82 -18.56
N LEU A 233 22.52 10.64 -18.00
CA LEU A 233 23.13 9.52 -18.72
C LEU A 233 22.09 8.88 -19.64
N TYR A 234 22.29 9.03 -20.95
CA TYR A 234 21.46 8.35 -21.93
C TYR A 234 21.91 6.89 -22.08
N ASN A 235 21.33 6.00 -21.28
CA ASN A 235 21.56 4.55 -21.34
C ASN A 235 20.51 3.80 -22.18
N ASN A 236 19.81 4.48 -23.10
CA ASN A 236 18.62 3.98 -23.84
C ASN A 236 17.38 3.67 -22.95
N ASP A 237 17.36 4.13 -21.70
CA ASP A 237 16.16 4.11 -20.85
C ASP A 237 15.57 5.52 -20.72
N GLU A 238 14.47 5.78 -21.42
CA GLU A 238 13.75 7.06 -21.38
C GLU A 238 13.26 7.39 -19.97
N PHE A 239 12.97 6.37 -19.16
CA PHE A 239 12.52 6.54 -17.79
C PHE A 239 13.61 7.12 -16.88
N GLU A 240 14.83 6.58 -16.93
CA GLU A 240 15.96 7.14 -16.19
C GLU A 240 16.30 8.55 -16.66
N LEU A 241 16.27 8.77 -17.98
CA LEU A 241 16.53 10.08 -18.56
C LEU A 241 15.58 11.14 -18.00
N HIS A 242 14.26 10.88 -18.03
CA HIS A 242 13.27 11.80 -17.50
C HIS A 242 13.46 12.02 -16.00
N LYS A 243 13.71 10.96 -15.24
CA LYS A 243 13.99 11.07 -13.81
C LYS A 243 15.18 11.99 -13.52
N GLU A 244 16.28 11.80 -14.22
CA GLU A 244 17.49 12.60 -14.03
C GLU A 244 17.28 14.06 -14.44
N GLN A 245 16.55 14.32 -15.52
CA GLN A 245 16.17 15.68 -15.90
C GLN A 245 15.32 16.37 -14.83
N GLU A 246 14.39 15.64 -14.22
CA GLU A 246 13.55 16.16 -13.14
C GLU A 246 14.35 16.47 -11.87
N MET A 247 15.29 15.61 -11.50
CA MET A 247 16.23 15.84 -10.38
C MET A 247 17.12 17.07 -10.65
N LEU A 248 17.63 17.19 -11.87
CA LEU A 248 18.51 18.28 -12.25
C LEU A 248 17.77 19.62 -12.29
N ALA A 249 16.54 19.66 -12.80
CA ALA A 249 15.68 20.85 -12.74
C ALA A 249 15.44 21.28 -11.29
N ASP A 250 15.28 20.34 -10.38
CA ASP A 250 15.09 20.65 -8.96
C ASP A 250 16.35 21.30 -8.34
N LEU A 251 17.52 20.65 -8.48
CA LEU A 251 18.79 21.19 -7.95
C LEU A 251 19.15 22.54 -8.56
N ARG A 252 18.93 22.72 -9.87
CA ARG A 252 19.21 23.99 -10.58
C ARG A 252 18.36 25.12 -10.04
N GLY A 253 17.07 24.87 -9.81
CA GLY A 253 16.15 25.87 -9.26
C GLY A 253 16.59 26.36 -7.88
N LYS A 254 16.97 25.43 -7.00
CA LYS A 254 17.45 25.73 -5.66
C LYS A 254 18.75 26.51 -5.67
N LYS A 255 19.73 26.05 -6.45
CA LYS A 255 21.00 26.76 -6.62
C LYS A 255 20.78 28.18 -7.14
N ARG A 256 19.86 28.34 -8.09
CA ARG A 256 19.49 29.63 -8.66
C ARG A 256 18.96 30.60 -7.62
N LEU A 257 18.03 30.16 -6.77
CA LEU A 257 17.51 30.96 -5.66
C LEU A 257 18.61 31.36 -4.66
N LEU A 258 19.50 30.43 -4.29
CA LEU A 258 20.59 30.71 -3.36
C LEU A 258 21.61 31.74 -3.89
N LEU A 259 21.80 31.79 -5.20
CA LEU A 259 22.71 32.72 -5.88
C LEU A 259 22.02 34.03 -6.31
N ASP A 260 20.69 34.13 -6.19
CA ASP A 260 19.86 35.16 -6.83
C ASP A 260 20.15 35.31 -8.35
N ASP A 261 20.53 34.20 -9.01
CA ASP A 261 20.92 34.17 -10.43
C ASP A 261 19.67 34.14 -11.31
N ASN A 262 19.16 35.30 -11.67
CA ASN A 262 17.89 35.39 -12.38
C ASN A 262 18.04 35.77 -13.85
N ASP A 263 19.29 35.79 -14.33
CA ASP A 263 19.60 36.20 -15.68
C ASP A 263 19.19 35.10 -16.67
N GLN A 264 18.76 35.53 -17.86
CA GLN A 264 18.42 34.68 -19.00
C GLN A 264 17.20 33.74 -18.81
N LEU A 265 16.41 33.91 -17.74
CA LEU A 265 15.15 33.17 -17.58
C LEU A 265 14.13 33.61 -18.64
N LYS A 266 13.50 32.65 -19.31
CA LYS A 266 12.36 32.90 -20.19
C LYS A 266 11.09 33.04 -19.36
N VAL A 267 10.14 33.85 -19.80
CA VAL A 267 8.90 34.10 -19.05
C VAL A 267 7.76 33.24 -19.58
N LEU A 268 7.11 32.49 -18.67
CA LEU A 268 5.83 31.84 -18.89
C LEU A 268 4.72 32.85 -18.61
N GLY A 269 3.79 32.98 -19.55
CA GLY A 269 2.66 33.88 -19.45
C GLY A 269 1.32 33.17 -19.53
N TRP A 270 0.26 33.98 -19.43
CA TRP A 270 -1.11 33.49 -19.46
C TRP A 270 -1.46 32.69 -20.74
N ASP A 271 -0.84 33.01 -21.88
CA ASP A 271 -1.05 32.30 -23.14
C ASP A 271 -0.56 30.84 -23.07
N GLN A 272 0.55 30.58 -22.37
CA GLN A 272 1.04 29.21 -22.14
C GLN A 272 0.07 28.42 -21.26
N LEU A 273 -0.56 29.06 -20.27
CA LEU A 273 -1.61 28.45 -19.44
C LEU A 273 -2.82 28.05 -20.29
N HIS A 274 -3.30 28.92 -21.18
CA HIS A 274 -4.40 28.56 -22.10
C HIS A 274 -4.01 27.42 -23.05
N GLY A 275 -2.76 27.43 -23.54
CA GLY A 275 -2.22 26.40 -24.43
C GLY A 275 -2.19 24.99 -23.85
N LEU A 276 -2.30 24.82 -22.51
CA LEU A 276 -2.39 23.52 -21.86
C LEU A 276 -3.61 22.71 -22.31
N PHE A 277 -4.77 23.36 -22.39
CA PHE A 277 -6.07 22.69 -22.54
C PHE A 277 -6.43 22.36 -23.99
N SER A 278 -5.48 22.49 -24.93
CA SER A 278 -5.65 22.14 -26.34
C SER A 278 -4.66 21.05 -26.78
N PRO A 279 -4.62 19.86 -26.13
CA PRO A 279 -3.73 18.78 -26.54
C PRO A 279 -4.17 18.19 -27.88
N LYS A 280 -3.21 17.88 -28.75
CA LYS A 280 -3.48 17.19 -30.02
C LYS A 280 -3.93 15.74 -29.82
N ASP A 281 -3.45 15.09 -28.76
CA ASP A 281 -3.79 13.71 -28.40
C ASP A 281 -3.74 13.51 -26.86
N PRO A 282 -4.91 13.48 -26.19
CA PRO A 282 -4.99 13.24 -24.75
C PRO A 282 -4.58 11.81 -24.33
N SER A 283 -4.57 10.84 -25.25
CA SER A 283 -4.30 9.43 -24.92
C SER A 283 -2.82 9.17 -24.61
N GLN A 284 -1.92 10.02 -25.11
CA GLN A 284 -0.47 9.96 -24.88
C GLN A 284 0.03 11.10 -23.96
N ALA A 285 -0.88 11.78 -23.27
CA ALA A 285 -0.52 12.91 -22.40
C ALA A 285 0.04 12.44 -21.05
N THR A 286 0.97 13.21 -20.50
CA THR A 286 1.33 13.14 -19.08
C THR A 286 0.31 13.93 -18.28
N TYR A 287 -0.39 13.30 -17.36
CA TYR A 287 -1.31 13.96 -16.45
C TYR A 287 -0.59 14.38 -15.17
N VAL A 288 -0.87 15.58 -14.72
CA VAL A 288 -0.44 16.08 -13.42
C VAL A 288 -1.68 16.24 -12.54
N LEU A 289 -1.68 15.59 -11.39
CA LEU A 289 -2.80 15.64 -10.44
C LEU A 289 -2.28 15.60 -9.02
N GLY A 290 -3.07 16.14 -8.09
CA GLY A 290 -2.82 15.96 -6.67
C GLY A 290 -3.84 15.06 -5.97
N HIS A 291 -4.03 15.24 -4.67
CA HIS A 291 -4.85 14.32 -3.89
C HIS A 291 -6.35 14.37 -4.27
N PRO A 292 -7.13 13.30 -4.01
CA PRO A 292 -8.53 13.18 -4.46
C PRO A 292 -9.50 14.24 -3.92
N ARG A 293 -9.11 15.00 -2.89
CA ARG A 293 -9.91 16.08 -2.29
C ARG A 293 -9.11 17.37 -2.36
N PRO A 294 -8.84 17.87 -3.57
CA PRO A 294 -7.74 18.80 -3.80
C PRO A 294 -8.03 20.14 -3.12
N ASP A 295 -7.01 20.71 -2.50
CA ASP A 295 -6.99 22.09 -2.00
C ASP A 295 -6.28 23.03 -3.00
N ALA A 296 -5.96 24.25 -2.57
CA ALA A 296 -5.28 25.22 -3.41
C ALA A 296 -3.87 24.75 -3.80
N ASP A 297 -3.10 24.19 -2.86
CA ASP A 297 -1.75 23.71 -3.13
C ASP A 297 -1.76 22.61 -4.19
N SER A 298 -2.69 21.67 -4.05
CA SER A 298 -2.88 20.54 -4.95
C SER A 298 -3.21 20.97 -6.39
N VAL A 299 -4.26 21.79 -6.59
CA VAL A 299 -4.70 22.17 -7.96
C VAL A 299 -3.71 23.12 -8.62
N ILE A 300 -3.19 24.11 -7.89
CA ILE A 300 -2.28 25.10 -8.45
C ILE A 300 -0.94 24.46 -8.80
N SER A 301 -0.41 23.59 -7.94
CA SER A 301 0.77 22.79 -8.26
C SER A 301 0.58 21.98 -9.54
N ALA A 302 -0.59 21.34 -9.71
CA ALA A 302 -0.86 20.50 -10.87
C ALA A 302 -0.86 21.30 -12.18
N ILE A 303 -1.48 22.48 -12.18
CA ILE A 303 -1.52 23.39 -13.33
C ILE A 303 -0.11 23.89 -13.68
N PHE A 304 0.64 24.37 -12.70
CA PHE A 304 1.94 24.97 -12.95
C PHE A 304 2.99 23.93 -13.34
N GLU A 305 2.94 22.73 -12.76
CA GLU A 305 3.80 21.62 -13.17
C GLU A 305 3.44 21.11 -14.57
N ALA A 306 2.15 21.03 -14.93
CA ALA A 306 1.75 20.71 -16.29
C ALA A 306 2.26 21.78 -17.29
N MET A 307 2.16 23.06 -16.93
CA MET A 307 2.69 24.18 -17.72
C MET A 307 4.20 24.06 -17.94
N ARG A 308 4.96 23.80 -16.86
CA ARG A 308 6.41 23.57 -16.93
C ARG A 308 6.73 22.39 -17.84
N ARG A 309 6.06 21.25 -17.65
CA ARG A 309 6.30 20.05 -18.47
C ARG A 309 5.99 20.28 -19.93
N ARG A 310 4.93 21.03 -20.26
CA ARG A 310 4.58 21.34 -21.65
C ARG A 310 5.70 22.07 -22.39
N VAL A 311 6.42 22.97 -21.71
CA VAL A 311 7.54 23.71 -22.31
C VAL A 311 8.86 22.96 -22.25
N SER A 312 9.09 22.15 -21.21
CA SER A 312 10.31 21.32 -21.07
C SER A 312 10.30 20.09 -21.97
N TYR A 313 9.12 19.53 -22.26
CA TYR A 313 8.92 18.31 -23.03
C TYR A 313 7.96 18.54 -24.20
N PRO A 314 8.35 19.33 -25.22
CA PRO A 314 7.43 19.76 -26.28
C PRO A 314 6.85 18.62 -27.12
N SER A 315 7.53 17.46 -27.17
CA SER A 315 7.10 16.25 -27.86
C SER A 315 5.96 15.51 -27.16
N ARG A 316 5.69 15.80 -25.87
CA ARG A 316 4.61 15.19 -25.10
C ARG A 316 3.61 16.26 -24.64
N ALA A 317 2.33 15.92 -24.64
CA ALA A 317 1.32 16.77 -24.02
C ALA A 317 1.40 16.64 -22.49
N ALA A 318 1.11 17.71 -21.77
CA ALA A 318 1.01 17.70 -20.32
C ALA A 318 -0.32 18.36 -19.93
N LEU A 319 -1.13 17.68 -19.11
CA LEU A 319 -2.48 18.11 -18.76
C LEU A 319 -2.65 18.12 -17.24
N PRO A 320 -3.12 19.22 -16.64
CA PRO A 320 -3.56 19.19 -15.26
C PRO A 320 -4.94 18.53 -15.16
N TRP A 321 -5.15 17.74 -14.12
CA TRP A 321 -6.45 17.15 -13.81
C TRP A 321 -6.74 17.21 -12.32
N ALA A 322 -7.97 17.53 -11.97
CA ALA A 322 -8.48 17.55 -10.61
C ALA A 322 -9.94 17.08 -10.60
N GLU A 323 -10.32 16.29 -9.60
CA GLU A 323 -11.70 15.79 -9.46
C GLU A 323 -12.70 16.91 -9.17
N SER A 324 -12.25 17.96 -8.47
CA SER A 324 -13.00 19.17 -8.19
C SER A 324 -12.08 20.38 -8.13
N VAL A 325 -12.61 21.59 -8.33
CA VAL A 325 -11.86 22.85 -8.22
C VAL A 325 -12.41 23.70 -7.06
N PRO A 326 -11.63 23.93 -5.99
CA PRO A 326 -12.01 24.76 -4.84
C PRO A 326 -12.35 26.21 -5.22
N ARG A 327 -13.21 26.88 -4.44
CA ARG A 327 -13.70 28.24 -4.74
C ARG A 327 -12.56 29.25 -4.81
N GLU A 328 -11.63 29.17 -3.87
CA GLU A 328 -10.42 29.98 -3.80
C GLU A 328 -9.57 29.81 -5.07
N VAL A 329 -9.46 28.59 -5.60
CA VAL A 329 -8.77 28.31 -6.87
C VAL A 329 -9.52 28.92 -8.04
N ARG A 330 -10.85 28.83 -8.07
CA ARG A 330 -11.67 29.50 -9.11
C ARG A 330 -11.48 31.01 -9.08
N ALA A 331 -11.42 31.60 -7.88
CA ALA A 331 -11.18 33.03 -7.70
C ALA A 331 -9.75 33.45 -8.08
N LEU A 332 -8.76 32.56 -7.94
CA LEU A 332 -7.37 32.77 -8.36
C LEU A 332 -7.21 32.71 -9.90
N LEU A 333 -7.77 31.69 -10.53
CA LEU A 333 -7.59 31.41 -11.96
C LEU A 333 -8.60 32.14 -12.86
N GLY A 334 -9.79 32.42 -12.32
CA GLY A 334 -10.95 32.89 -13.06
C GLY A 334 -11.79 31.75 -13.66
N GLU A 335 -13.03 32.07 -13.99
CA GLU A 335 -14.04 31.09 -14.41
C GLU A 335 -13.65 30.37 -15.71
N HIS A 336 -13.07 31.08 -16.67
CA HIS A 336 -12.71 30.50 -17.96
C HIS A 336 -11.67 29.38 -17.84
N VAL A 337 -10.58 29.59 -17.07
CA VAL A 337 -9.55 28.57 -16.84
C VAL A 337 -10.11 27.41 -16.00
N THR A 338 -10.96 27.72 -15.03
CA THR A 338 -11.66 26.71 -14.23
C THR A 338 -12.49 25.77 -15.10
N GLN A 339 -13.29 26.31 -16.02
CA GLN A 339 -14.11 25.51 -16.92
C GLN A 339 -13.26 24.65 -17.85
N MET A 340 -12.13 25.16 -18.34
CA MET A 340 -11.19 24.36 -19.12
C MET A 340 -10.63 23.18 -18.30
N LEU A 341 -10.23 23.42 -17.04
CA LEU A 341 -9.75 22.36 -16.15
C LEU A 341 -10.81 21.29 -15.87
N LEU A 342 -12.04 21.70 -15.59
CA LEU A 342 -13.17 20.78 -15.38
C LEU A 342 -13.55 20.00 -16.65
N SER A 343 -13.23 20.53 -17.83
CA SER A 343 -13.44 19.85 -19.11
C SER A 343 -12.33 18.86 -19.48
N THR A 344 -11.19 18.87 -18.77
CA THR A 344 -10.10 17.92 -19.00
C THR A 344 -10.58 16.50 -18.69
N LYS A 345 -10.40 15.58 -19.64
CA LYS A 345 -10.77 14.17 -19.46
C LYS A 345 -9.98 13.54 -18.31
N LYS A 346 -10.62 12.65 -17.56
CA LYS A 346 -9.97 11.86 -16.52
C LYS A 346 -8.86 10.97 -17.12
N PRO A 347 -7.68 10.86 -16.49
CA PRO A 347 -6.64 9.96 -16.97
C PRO A 347 -7.09 8.49 -16.97
N GLY A 348 -6.65 7.76 -17.99
CA GLY A 348 -6.71 6.30 -18.10
C GLY A 348 -5.50 5.61 -17.47
N ARG A 349 -5.45 4.28 -17.58
CA ARG A 349 -4.35 3.45 -17.02
C ARG A 349 -3.06 3.57 -17.81
N GLU A 350 -3.18 3.93 -19.09
CA GLU A 350 -2.11 4.06 -20.08
C GLU A 350 -1.35 5.39 -19.98
N ASN A 351 -1.87 6.36 -19.23
CA ASN A 351 -1.27 7.68 -19.14
C ASN A 351 -0.09 7.70 -18.16
N ASP A 352 0.92 8.52 -18.48
CA ASP A 352 1.96 8.86 -17.51
C ASP A 352 1.39 9.84 -16.48
N ILE A 353 1.68 9.60 -15.20
CA ILE A 353 1.12 10.32 -14.07
C ILE A 353 2.23 11.02 -13.27
N VAL A 354 1.99 12.28 -12.93
CA VAL A 354 2.82 13.05 -12.00
C VAL A 354 1.93 13.45 -10.83
N LEU A 355 2.33 13.04 -9.64
CA LEU A 355 1.64 13.37 -8.41
C LEU A 355 2.25 14.64 -7.81
N VAL A 356 1.41 15.61 -7.49
CA VAL A 356 1.79 16.82 -6.76
C VAL A 356 1.01 16.88 -5.46
N ASP A 357 1.65 17.33 -4.39
CA ASP A 357 1.02 17.42 -3.07
C ASP A 357 0.42 16.09 -2.54
N CYS A 358 0.89 14.99 -3.11
CA CYS A 358 0.56 13.65 -2.70
C CYS A 358 1.56 12.66 -3.31
N HIS A 359 1.63 11.48 -2.72
CA HIS A 359 2.46 10.38 -3.18
C HIS A 359 1.69 9.05 -3.25
N GLU A 360 0.37 9.12 -3.07
CA GLU A 360 -0.56 8.00 -3.19
C GLU A 360 -1.48 8.23 -4.39
N SER A 361 -1.78 7.15 -5.12
CA SER A 361 -2.70 7.17 -6.25
C SER A 361 -3.59 5.93 -6.21
N SER A 362 -4.71 5.98 -6.92
CA SER A 362 -5.54 4.79 -7.09
C SER A 362 -4.78 3.66 -7.79
N MET A 363 -5.11 2.40 -7.49
CA MET A 363 -4.49 1.22 -8.13
C MET A 363 -4.51 1.29 -9.67
N GLN A 364 -5.51 1.94 -10.25
CA GLN A 364 -5.63 2.10 -11.71
C GLN A 364 -4.56 3.03 -12.30
N LEU A 365 -4.16 4.06 -11.56
CA LEU A 365 -3.19 5.07 -12.00
C LEU A 365 -1.78 4.78 -11.48
N GLN A 366 -1.64 3.94 -10.47
CA GLN A 366 -0.38 3.66 -9.78
C GLN A 366 0.73 3.19 -10.74
N MET A 367 0.37 2.41 -11.77
CA MET A 367 1.33 1.95 -12.78
C MET A 367 1.85 3.11 -13.65
N GLY A 368 1.03 4.13 -13.89
CA GLY A 368 1.38 5.30 -14.69
C GLY A 368 2.32 6.28 -13.99
N VAL A 369 2.54 6.17 -12.67
CA VAL A 369 3.32 7.18 -11.92
C VAL A 369 4.77 7.24 -12.42
N ARG A 370 5.20 8.44 -12.83
CA ARG A 370 6.56 8.78 -13.28
C ARG A 370 7.23 9.84 -12.42
N GLY A 371 6.46 10.66 -11.71
CA GLY A 371 6.99 11.74 -10.90
C GLY A 371 6.14 12.01 -9.66
N ILE A 372 6.79 12.46 -8.60
CA ILE A 372 6.20 12.85 -7.33
C ILE A 372 6.88 14.14 -6.88
N ILE A 373 6.09 15.17 -6.61
CA ILE A 373 6.51 16.43 -6.01
C ILE A 373 5.66 16.59 -4.76
N ASP A 374 6.25 16.36 -3.59
CA ASP A 374 5.48 16.31 -2.36
C ASP A 374 6.30 16.82 -1.17
N HIS A 375 5.61 17.46 -0.25
CA HIS A 375 6.17 17.97 1.01
C HIS A 375 5.69 17.17 2.24
N HIS A 376 4.76 16.23 2.05
CA HIS A 376 4.31 15.29 3.08
C HIS A 376 5.32 14.16 3.33
N ILE A 377 5.35 13.61 4.55
CA ILE A 377 6.27 12.53 4.92
C ILE A 377 6.03 11.28 4.05
N VAL A 378 7.00 10.98 3.19
CA VAL A 378 7.02 9.75 2.39
C VAL A 378 7.70 8.61 3.17
N ARG A 379 6.95 7.54 3.47
CA ARG A 379 7.50 6.30 4.06
C ARG A 379 7.69 5.15 3.06
N LYS A 380 7.06 5.26 1.90
CA LYS A 380 7.07 4.24 0.85
C LYS A 380 8.32 4.36 -0.03
N LYS A 381 8.83 3.24 -0.52
CA LYS A 381 9.83 3.20 -1.59
C LYS A 381 9.12 3.24 -2.95
N PHE A 382 9.67 3.99 -3.88
CA PHE A 382 9.15 4.06 -5.25
C PHE A 382 10.04 3.28 -6.22
N PRO A 383 9.46 2.81 -7.34
CA PRO A 383 10.23 2.21 -8.42
C PRO A 383 11.36 3.13 -8.88
N TYR A 384 12.45 2.54 -9.39
CA TYR A 384 13.67 3.29 -9.72
C TYR A 384 13.45 4.40 -10.77
N TYR A 385 12.44 4.29 -11.62
CA TYR A 385 12.10 5.27 -12.66
C TYR A 385 11.27 6.45 -12.16
N VAL A 386 10.72 6.39 -10.96
CA VAL A 386 9.91 7.49 -10.43
C VAL A 386 10.82 8.61 -9.96
N ALA A 387 10.63 9.81 -10.51
CA ALA A 387 11.31 11.01 -10.06
C ALA A 387 10.65 11.53 -8.77
N VAL A 388 11.32 11.38 -7.63
CA VAL A 388 10.78 11.79 -6.34
C VAL A 388 11.49 13.05 -5.86
N SER A 389 10.82 14.20 -5.98
CA SER A 389 11.18 15.47 -5.33
C SER A 389 10.41 15.56 -4.01
N HIS A 390 11.01 15.01 -2.96
CA HIS A 390 10.45 15.04 -1.60
C HIS A 390 11.42 15.74 -0.66
N GLU A 391 10.96 16.83 -0.06
CA GLU A 391 11.70 17.61 0.92
C GLU A 391 10.76 18.34 1.88
N VAL A 392 11.30 18.82 2.99
CA VAL A 392 10.57 19.67 3.92
C VAL A 392 10.44 21.07 3.28
N SER A 393 9.39 21.23 2.48
CA SER A 393 8.96 22.52 1.95
C SER A 393 7.62 22.90 2.56
N TRP A 394 7.32 24.19 2.59
CA TRP A 394 6.07 24.70 3.08
C TRP A 394 4.87 24.26 2.24
N SER A 395 5.04 24.17 0.92
CA SER A 395 3.97 23.81 -0.02
C SER A 395 4.56 23.18 -1.28
N SER A 396 3.82 22.27 -1.90
CA SER A 396 4.17 21.70 -3.20
C SER A 396 4.24 22.77 -4.29
N THR A 397 3.46 23.84 -4.15
CA THR A 397 3.45 24.99 -5.05
C THR A 397 4.82 25.65 -5.15
N LEU A 398 5.54 25.78 -4.03
CA LEU A 398 6.91 26.30 -4.02
C LEU A 398 7.90 25.34 -4.66
N GLN A 399 7.77 24.03 -4.40
CA GLN A 399 8.62 23.02 -5.04
C GLN A 399 8.46 23.01 -6.57
N VAL A 400 7.23 23.17 -7.06
CA VAL A 400 6.94 23.33 -8.49
C VAL A 400 7.58 24.61 -9.04
N TYR A 401 7.48 25.73 -8.33
CA TYR A 401 8.13 26.97 -8.75
C TYR A 401 9.67 26.86 -8.80
N VAL A 402 10.28 26.19 -7.83
CA VAL A 402 11.71 25.85 -7.86
C VAL A 402 12.06 25.08 -9.14
N LYS A 403 11.28 24.07 -9.51
CA LYS A 403 11.50 23.33 -10.77
C LYS A 403 11.29 24.18 -12.02
N ILE A 404 10.36 25.15 -12.01
CA ILE A 404 10.18 26.12 -13.10
C ILE A 404 11.48 26.91 -13.31
N LEU A 405 12.04 27.46 -12.23
CA LEU A 405 13.31 28.20 -12.25
C LEU A 405 14.46 27.33 -12.78
N GLY A 406 14.57 26.10 -12.31
CA GLY A 406 15.64 25.20 -12.74
C GLY A 406 15.46 24.62 -14.15
N SER A 407 14.25 24.71 -14.71
CA SER A 407 13.97 24.44 -16.12
C SER A 407 14.30 25.64 -17.04
N GLY A 408 14.81 26.76 -16.48
CA GLY A 408 15.19 27.95 -17.23
C GLY A 408 14.04 28.92 -17.50
N TRP A 409 12.97 28.83 -16.72
CA TRP A 409 11.78 29.67 -16.87
C TRP A 409 11.48 30.46 -15.59
N ASP A 410 10.70 31.51 -15.75
CA ASP A 410 10.07 32.25 -14.67
C ASP A 410 8.62 32.58 -15.05
N LEU A 411 7.90 33.27 -14.18
CA LEU A 411 6.49 33.61 -14.34
C LEU A 411 6.31 35.08 -14.71
N ASP A 412 5.27 35.38 -15.49
CA ASP A 412 4.79 36.74 -15.63
C ASP A 412 4.14 37.25 -14.32
N THR A 413 3.86 38.54 -14.24
CA THR A 413 3.25 39.16 -13.06
C THR A 413 1.93 38.49 -12.63
N ARG A 414 1.11 38.05 -13.59
CA ARG A 414 -0.21 37.48 -13.30
C ARG A 414 -0.11 36.08 -12.74
N LEU A 415 0.73 35.23 -13.33
CA LEU A 415 0.99 33.87 -12.88
C LEU A 415 1.76 33.85 -11.56
N ALA A 416 2.74 34.73 -11.39
CA ALA A 416 3.46 34.89 -10.12
C ALA A 416 2.50 35.28 -8.99
N ARG A 417 1.52 36.14 -9.26
CA ARG A 417 0.48 36.50 -8.27
C ARG A 417 -0.40 35.31 -7.90
N VAL A 418 -0.87 34.52 -8.88
CA VAL A 418 -1.67 33.31 -8.62
C VAL A 418 -0.90 32.34 -7.72
N LEU A 419 0.36 32.07 -8.07
CA LEU A 419 1.19 31.11 -7.35
C LEU A 419 1.53 31.61 -5.94
N LEU A 420 1.83 32.91 -5.79
CA LEU A 420 2.07 33.55 -4.49
C LEU A 420 0.82 33.50 -3.60
N GLU A 421 -0.36 33.83 -4.12
CA GLU A 421 -1.60 33.83 -3.34
C GLU A 421 -2.02 32.42 -2.92
N ALA A 422 -1.81 31.41 -3.78
CA ALA A 422 -1.98 30.01 -3.40
C ALA A 422 -1.01 29.60 -2.27
N THR A 423 0.25 30.02 -2.36
CA THR A 423 1.24 29.77 -1.30
C THR A 423 0.86 30.45 0.03
N ILE A 424 0.30 31.67 -0.03
CA ILE A 424 -0.13 32.42 1.18
C ILE A 424 -1.31 31.73 1.87
N LEU A 425 -2.20 31.04 1.14
CA LEU A 425 -3.30 30.28 1.72
C LEU A 425 -2.79 29.13 2.61
N GLU A 426 -1.70 28.48 2.20
CA GLU A 426 -1.02 27.45 3.00
C GLU A 426 -0.20 28.04 4.16
N ALA A 427 0.27 29.28 4.00
CA ALA A 427 1.17 29.92 4.94
C ALA A 427 0.43 30.85 5.90
N GLU A 428 -0.12 30.28 6.98
CA GLU A 428 -0.61 31.06 8.12
C GLU A 428 0.47 32.11 8.50
N PRO A 429 0.14 33.42 8.53
CA PRO A 429 1.15 34.47 8.65
C PRO A 429 2.07 34.33 9.85
N SER A 430 1.54 33.81 10.96
CA SER A 430 2.27 33.54 12.20
C SER A 430 3.37 32.48 12.03
N LEU A 431 3.24 31.60 11.03
CA LEU A 431 4.15 30.49 10.80
C LEU A 431 5.22 30.75 9.72
N LEU A 432 5.10 31.86 8.97
CA LEU A 432 6.05 32.26 7.91
C LEU A 432 7.52 32.31 8.39
N ASN A 433 7.75 32.62 9.66
CA ASN A 433 9.09 32.72 10.24
C ASN A 433 9.80 31.36 10.40
N PHE A 434 9.06 30.24 10.32
CA PHE A 434 9.60 28.89 10.45
C PHE A 434 9.91 28.23 9.09
N MET A 435 9.70 28.93 7.98
CA MET A 435 9.99 28.45 6.63
C MET A 435 11.50 28.25 6.39
N GLY A 436 11.83 27.23 5.60
CA GLY A 436 13.20 26.98 5.14
C GLY A 436 13.76 28.15 4.32
N GLU A 437 15.09 28.25 4.22
CA GLU A 437 15.73 29.34 3.47
C GLU A 437 15.27 29.39 2.00
N ILE A 438 15.23 28.23 1.33
CA ILE A 438 14.83 28.12 -0.08
C ILE A 438 13.39 28.61 -0.29
N ASP A 439 12.45 28.20 0.57
CA ASP A 439 11.05 28.65 0.50
C ASP A 439 10.93 30.17 0.70
N ARG A 440 11.68 30.73 1.66
CA ARG A 440 11.70 32.19 1.89
C ARG A 440 12.23 32.93 0.67
N LEU A 441 13.29 32.44 0.03
CA LEU A 441 13.85 33.01 -1.20
C LEU A 441 12.85 32.91 -2.37
N ALA A 442 12.18 31.77 -2.52
CA ALA A 442 11.15 31.56 -3.53
C ALA A 442 9.97 32.55 -3.36
N ILE A 443 9.45 32.70 -2.14
CA ILE A 443 8.39 33.66 -1.82
C ILE A 443 8.86 35.10 -2.06
N ALA A 444 10.09 35.45 -1.67
CA ALA A 444 10.64 36.78 -1.89
C ALA A 444 10.71 37.10 -3.40
N ARG A 445 11.12 36.13 -4.23
CA ARG A 445 11.13 36.28 -5.67
C ARG A 445 9.72 36.43 -6.25
N LEU A 446 8.78 35.58 -5.84
CA LEU A 446 7.38 35.69 -6.29
C LEU A 446 6.77 37.04 -5.94
N ARG A 447 7.02 37.56 -4.72
CA ARG A 447 6.58 38.91 -4.31
C ARG A 447 7.16 40.00 -5.20
N LYS A 448 8.44 39.90 -5.57
CA LYS A 448 9.10 40.84 -6.47
C LYS A 448 8.46 40.87 -7.86
N ILE A 449 8.01 39.73 -8.37
CA ILE A 449 7.41 39.59 -9.71
C ILE A 449 5.91 39.94 -9.71
N ALA A 450 5.16 39.49 -8.71
CA ALA A 450 3.72 39.66 -8.61
C ALA A 450 3.30 41.14 -8.43
N LEU A 451 4.19 41.98 -7.89
CA LEU A 451 4.01 43.40 -7.55
C LEU A 451 2.94 43.68 -6.48
N SER A 452 1.84 42.93 -6.49
CA SER A 452 0.74 42.99 -5.53
C SER A 452 0.11 41.60 -5.39
N ALA A 453 -0.39 41.29 -4.19
CA ALA A 453 -1.15 40.09 -3.89
C ALA A 453 -2.24 40.43 -2.88
N ARG A 454 -3.34 39.67 -2.91
CA ARG A 454 -4.40 39.77 -1.91
C ARG A 454 -3.85 39.43 -0.52
N THR A 455 -4.42 40.06 0.50
CA THR A 455 -4.06 39.79 1.90
C THR A 455 -4.55 38.41 2.32
N TYR A 456 -3.89 37.82 3.32
CA TYR A 456 -4.32 36.55 3.92
C TYR A 456 -5.79 36.57 4.32
N ARG A 457 -6.25 37.66 4.95
CA ARG A 457 -7.66 37.86 5.32
C ARG A 457 -8.61 37.74 4.14
N HIS A 458 -8.28 38.37 3.01
CA HIS A 458 -9.14 38.30 1.83
C HIS A 458 -9.16 36.88 1.25
N LEU A 459 -8.00 36.22 1.18
CA LEU A 459 -7.88 34.86 0.66
C LEU A 459 -8.61 33.84 1.54
N MET A 460 -8.47 33.92 2.86
CA MET A 460 -9.23 33.10 3.81
C MET A 460 -10.74 33.32 3.72
N GLY A 461 -11.16 34.56 3.46
CA GLY A 461 -12.56 34.88 3.15
C GLY A 461 -13.09 34.05 1.99
N LEU A 462 -12.34 33.92 0.89
CA LEU A 462 -12.75 33.11 -0.28
C LEU A 462 -12.92 31.63 0.06
N MET A 463 -12.09 31.10 0.97
CA MET A 463 -12.23 29.73 1.41
C MET A 463 -13.54 29.59 2.19
N ILE A 464 -13.71 30.32 3.29
CA ILE A 464 -14.78 30.02 4.25
C ILE A 464 -16.14 30.64 3.91
N ASP A 465 -16.23 31.47 2.87
CA ASP A 465 -17.48 32.10 2.39
C ASP A 465 -18.36 31.09 1.65
N THR A 466 -18.93 30.16 2.43
CA THR A 466 -19.94 29.19 1.99
C THR A 466 -20.91 28.91 3.12
N GLU A 467 -22.20 28.84 2.78
CA GLU A 467 -23.25 28.40 3.69
C GLU A 467 -23.38 26.86 3.71
N ASP A 468 -22.69 26.15 2.81
CA ASP A 468 -22.73 24.70 2.75
C ASP A 468 -21.80 24.07 3.80
N ALA A 469 -22.40 23.62 4.90
CA ALA A 469 -21.70 22.91 5.97
C ALA A 469 -20.99 21.63 5.47
N ARG A 470 -21.50 20.97 4.42
CA ARG A 470 -20.88 19.77 3.85
C ARG A 470 -19.55 20.12 3.16
N GLU A 471 -19.50 21.24 2.46
CA GLU A 471 -18.27 21.75 1.83
C GLU A 471 -17.20 22.04 2.90
N LEU A 472 -17.57 22.75 3.97
CA LEU A 472 -16.65 23.07 5.07
C LEU A 472 -16.14 21.82 5.80
N PHE A 473 -17.02 20.85 6.03
CA PHE A 473 -16.67 19.58 6.68
C PHE A 473 -15.65 18.77 5.88
N TYR A 474 -15.84 18.66 4.57
CA TYR A 474 -14.99 17.80 3.74
C TYR A 474 -13.74 18.48 3.17
N ARG A 475 -13.63 19.81 3.28
CA ARG A 475 -12.51 20.57 2.71
C ARG A 475 -11.15 20.13 3.26
N ASP A 476 -10.98 20.13 4.59
CA ASP A 476 -9.74 19.65 5.24
C ASP A 476 -10.03 18.37 6.04
N TYR A 477 -10.67 17.41 5.38
CA TYR A 477 -10.94 16.08 5.92
C TYR A 477 -9.86 15.08 5.51
N ARG A 478 -9.30 14.39 6.48
CA ARG A 478 -8.43 13.22 6.28
C ARG A 478 -9.08 11.99 6.89
N GLN A 479 -8.86 10.85 6.25
CA GLN A 479 -9.31 9.55 6.74
C GLN A 479 -8.13 8.59 6.78
N THR A 480 -7.83 8.08 7.97
CA THR A 480 -6.92 6.96 8.15
C THR A 480 -7.73 5.72 8.59
N CYS A 481 -7.55 5.24 9.82
CA CYS A 481 -8.45 4.29 10.47
C CYS A 481 -9.67 4.96 11.14
N TYR A 482 -9.74 6.30 11.08
CA TYR A 482 -10.85 7.14 11.56
C TYR A 482 -10.91 8.43 10.71
N GLY A 483 -12.00 9.19 10.83
CA GLY A 483 -12.17 10.47 10.14
C GLY A 483 -11.67 11.64 10.99
N PHE A 484 -11.02 12.62 10.37
CA PHE A 484 -10.61 13.87 11.03
C PHE A 484 -10.90 15.05 10.10
N SER A 485 -11.86 15.90 10.47
CA SER A 485 -12.21 17.14 9.78
C SER A 485 -11.68 18.35 10.53
N VAL A 486 -10.99 19.26 9.83
CA VAL A 486 -10.68 20.61 10.33
C VAL A 486 -11.60 21.60 9.62
N VAL A 487 -12.49 22.23 10.38
CA VAL A 487 -13.45 23.20 9.87
C VAL A 487 -13.07 24.59 10.32
N LYS A 488 -12.78 25.47 9.37
CA LYS A 488 -12.49 26.89 9.60
C LYS A 488 -13.71 27.72 9.23
N SER A 489 -14.21 28.55 10.14
CA SER A 489 -15.36 29.43 9.87
C SER A 489 -15.31 30.73 10.71
N MET A 490 -16.25 31.64 10.43
CA MET A 490 -16.52 32.85 11.24
C MET A 490 -17.66 32.65 12.24
N VAL A 491 -18.47 31.61 12.04
CA VAL A 491 -19.70 31.32 12.78
C VAL A 491 -19.75 29.83 13.07
N SER A 492 -20.23 29.48 14.26
CA SER A 492 -20.31 28.08 14.68
C SER A 492 -21.51 27.38 14.05
N ASN A 493 -21.28 26.18 13.54
CA ASN A 493 -22.28 25.30 12.93
C ASN A 493 -22.20 23.90 13.55
N SER A 494 -23.29 23.13 13.47
CA SER A 494 -23.28 21.73 13.92
C SER A 494 -22.86 20.80 12.77
N TYR A 495 -21.71 20.15 12.93
CA TYR A 495 -21.19 19.16 11.98
C TYR A 495 -21.36 17.71 12.46
N VAL A 496 -21.99 17.51 13.62
CA VAL A 496 -22.14 16.18 14.25
C VAL A 496 -22.91 15.22 13.36
N ALA A 497 -24.02 15.68 12.76
CA ALA A 497 -24.83 14.84 11.86
C ALA A 497 -24.05 14.39 10.60
N LEU A 498 -23.18 15.25 10.05
CA LEU A 498 -22.32 14.91 8.92
C LEU A 498 -21.27 13.88 9.33
N ALA A 499 -20.68 14.03 10.52
CA ALA A 499 -19.75 13.05 11.07
C ALA A 499 -20.43 11.68 11.36
N GLU A 500 -21.68 11.67 11.81
CA GLU A 500 -22.47 10.43 11.99
C GLU A 500 -22.84 9.77 10.66
N GLU A 501 -23.24 10.54 9.64
CA GLU A 501 -23.42 10.04 8.27
C GLU A 501 -22.11 9.44 7.74
N ASN A 502 -21.00 10.15 7.92
CA ASN A 502 -19.68 9.73 7.48
C ASN A 502 -19.23 8.43 8.17
N ASN A 503 -19.39 8.33 9.49
CA ASN A 503 -19.11 7.10 10.24
C ASN A 503 -19.90 5.90 9.73
N ARG A 504 -21.19 6.08 9.39
CA ARG A 504 -22.03 5.01 8.84
C ARG A 504 -21.62 4.63 7.41
N LYS A 505 -21.38 5.63 6.56
CA LYS A 505 -21.06 5.43 5.14
C LYS A 505 -19.69 4.79 4.94
N GLU A 506 -18.68 5.31 5.65
CA GLU A 506 -17.29 4.87 5.54
C GLU A 506 -16.94 3.77 6.56
N ASN A 507 -17.90 3.39 7.40
CA ASN A 507 -17.77 2.41 8.47
C ASN A 507 -16.54 2.68 9.38
N LEU A 508 -16.53 3.87 9.97
CA LEU A 508 -15.44 4.34 10.84
C LEU A 508 -15.86 4.21 12.32
N PRO A 509 -14.93 3.89 13.24
CA PRO A 509 -15.23 3.86 14.68
C PRO A 509 -15.42 5.26 15.28
N LEU A 510 -14.80 6.28 14.67
CA LEU A 510 -14.75 7.66 15.14
C LEU A 510 -14.61 8.61 13.95
N THR A 511 -15.29 9.75 14.02
CA THR A 511 -14.96 10.94 13.26
C THR A 511 -14.76 12.10 14.22
N VAL A 512 -13.62 12.76 14.14
CA VAL A 512 -13.28 13.94 14.92
C VAL A 512 -13.56 15.18 14.08
N VAL A 513 -14.28 16.14 14.65
CA VAL A 513 -14.51 17.44 14.00
C VAL A 513 -13.88 18.53 14.84
N LYS A 514 -12.87 19.19 14.28
CA LYS A 514 -12.20 20.33 14.87
C LYS A 514 -12.71 21.61 14.22
N GLU A 515 -13.65 22.28 14.87
CA GLU A 515 -14.18 23.57 14.43
C GLU A 515 -13.34 24.72 15.02
N ILE A 516 -12.89 25.64 14.15
CA ILE A 516 -12.09 26.81 14.49
C ILE A 516 -12.86 28.05 14.04
N ILE A 517 -13.25 28.87 15.01
CA ILE A 517 -13.92 30.15 14.79
C ILE A 517 -12.89 31.26 14.89
N TYR A 518 -12.57 31.89 13.77
CA TYR A 518 -11.62 33.01 13.74
C TYR A 518 -12.26 34.33 14.16
N ALA A 519 -11.43 35.26 14.64
CA ALA A 519 -11.79 36.67 14.71
C ALA A 519 -11.82 37.28 13.29
N GLN A 520 -12.40 38.49 13.14
CA GLN A 520 -12.60 39.14 11.83
C GLN A 520 -11.32 39.34 11.01
N ASP A 521 -10.16 39.30 11.64
CA ASP A 521 -8.83 39.50 11.04
C ASP A 521 -8.13 38.20 10.61
N PHE A 522 -8.63 37.03 11.01
CA PHE A 522 -7.94 35.72 10.92
C PHE A 522 -6.59 35.64 11.64
N GLU A 523 -6.28 36.61 12.49
CA GLU A 523 -5.04 36.63 13.27
C GLU A 523 -5.22 35.88 14.60
N ASN A 524 -6.45 35.85 15.12
CA ASN A 524 -6.78 35.24 16.40
C ASN A 524 -7.92 34.21 16.28
N VAL A 525 -7.90 33.22 17.17
CA VAL A 525 -8.96 32.21 17.29
C VAL A 525 -9.92 32.63 18.40
N THR A 526 -11.16 32.95 18.04
CA THR A 526 -12.24 33.27 18.98
C THR A 526 -12.60 32.04 19.81
N SER A 527 -12.77 30.90 19.14
CA SER A 527 -12.98 29.62 19.81
C SER A 527 -12.53 28.45 18.96
N GLU A 528 -12.06 27.40 19.62
CA GLU A 528 -11.78 26.10 19.01
C GLU A 528 -12.62 25.03 19.72
N SER A 529 -13.40 24.25 18.96
CA SER A 529 -14.23 23.16 19.47
C SER A 529 -13.83 21.86 18.80
N LEU A 530 -13.54 20.82 19.57
CA LEU A 530 -13.24 19.49 19.08
C LEU A 530 -14.35 18.52 19.49
N TYR A 531 -15.16 18.13 18.51
CA TYR A 531 -16.24 17.16 18.66
C TYR A 531 -15.74 15.74 18.39
N LEU A 532 -16.02 14.82 19.32
CA LEU A 532 -15.66 13.41 19.22
C LEU A 532 -16.92 12.60 18.87
N VAL A 533 -17.12 12.31 17.58
CA VAL A 533 -18.35 11.65 17.09
C VAL A 533 -18.08 10.16 16.91
N PHE A 534 -18.45 9.35 17.89
CA PHE A 534 -18.23 7.91 17.92
C PHE A 534 -19.34 7.13 17.23
N ASN A 535 -18.97 6.08 16.50
CA ASN A 535 -19.93 5.17 15.90
C ASN A 535 -20.45 4.15 16.92
N SER A 536 -21.76 4.12 17.14
CA SER A 536 -22.41 3.24 18.13
C SER A 536 -22.43 1.77 17.74
N THR A 537 -22.14 1.43 16.48
CA THR A 537 -22.06 0.02 16.05
C THR A 537 -20.78 -0.68 16.51
N TYR A 538 -19.78 0.09 16.92
CA TYR A 538 -18.52 -0.43 17.44
C TYR A 538 -18.64 -0.68 18.95
N HIS A 539 -17.90 -1.67 19.44
CA HIS A 539 -17.83 -1.96 20.87
C HIS A 539 -17.18 -0.80 21.63
N ASP A 540 -17.62 -0.50 22.85
CA ASP A 540 -17.01 0.56 23.66
C ASP A 540 -16.37 -0.03 24.92
N LYS A 541 -15.15 -0.56 24.76
CA LYS A 541 -14.33 -1.12 25.85
C LYS A 541 -13.27 -0.12 26.27
N GLY A 542 -13.72 0.99 26.87
CA GLY A 542 -12.90 2.11 27.28
C GLY A 542 -12.48 3.06 26.15
N PHE A 543 -12.89 2.80 24.90
CA PHE A 543 -12.47 3.57 23.74
C PHE A 543 -12.87 5.05 23.84
N ARG A 544 -14.14 5.34 24.13
CA ARG A 544 -14.62 6.72 24.28
C ARG A 544 -13.89 7.47 25.39
N HIS A 545 -13.72 6.81 26.52
CA HIS A 545 -13.06 7.37 27.69
C HIS A 545 -11.59 7.71 27.39
N THR A 546 -10.82 6.76 26.83
CA THR A 546 -9.40 6.94 26.50
C THR A 546 -9.16 8.08 25.51
N VAL A 547 -9.92 8.13 24.40
CA VAL A 547 -9.78 9.22 23.41
C VAL A 547 -10.00 10.57 24.09
N ARG A 548 -11.07 10.69 24.87
CA ARG A 548 -11.42 11.94 25.55
C ARG A 548 -10.33 12.39 26.52
N GLU A 549 -9.83 11.49 27.36
CA GLU A 549 -8.80 11.84 28.36
C GLU A 549 -7.47 12.26 27.71
N VAL A 550 -7.00 11.51 26.71
CA VAL A 550 -5.74 11.81 26.02
C VAL A 550 -5.82 13.14 25.29
N VAL A 551 -6.90 13.38 24.55
CA VAL A 551 -7.11 14.63 23.83
C VAL A 551 -7.26 15.80 24.81
N CYS A 552 -8.00 15.62 25.90
CA CYS A 552 -8.12 16.65 26.94
C CYS A 552 -6.75 17.01 27.54
N ALA A 553 -5.91 16.02 27.82
CA ALA A 553 -4.54 16.25 28.29
C ALA A 553 -3.70 17.01 27.26
N ALA A 554 -3.82 16.67 25.97
CA ALA A 554 -3.14 17.38 24.88
C ALA A 554 -3.54 18.85 24.81
N TYR A 555 -4.83 19.15 24.87
CA TYR A 555 -5.36 20.51 24.87
C TYR A 555 -4.90 21.32 26.08
N ARG A 556 -4.96 20.73 27.28
CA ARG A 556 -4.47 21.36 28.51
C ARG A 556 -2.97 21.61 28.49
N ARG A 557 -2.19 20.76 27.81
CA ARG A 557 -0.75 20.94 27.62
C ARG A 557 -0.44 22.09 26.64
N PHE A 558 -1.22 22.20 25.56
CA PHE A 558 -1.01 23.20 24.52
C PHE A 558 -1.48 24.61 24.95
N HIS A 559 -2.69 24.72 25.50
CA HIS A 559 -3.34 26.01 25.83
C HIS A 559 -3.27 26.40 27.30
N GLY A 560 -2.88 25.46 28.18
CA GLY A 560 -3.00 25.63 29.63
C GLY A 560 -4.33 25.11 30.18
N LYS A 561 -4.36 24.74 31.46
CA LYS A 561 -5.53 24.08 32.08
C LYS A 561 -6.75 24.99 32.16
N ASP A 562 -6.56 26.27 32.41
CA ASP A 562 -7.64 27.21 32.74
C ASP A 562 -8.44 27.65 31.51
N VAL A 563 -7.92 27.43 30.31
CA VAL A 563 -8.54 27.85 29.04
C VAL A 563 -9.38 26.72 28.41
N VAL A 564 -9.24 25.49 28.90
CA VAL A 564 -9.85 24.28 28.31
C VAL A 564 -11.11 23.89 29.08
N SER A 565 -12.25 24.00 28.42
CA SER A 565 -13.54 23.49 28.88
C SER A 565 -13.83 22.11 28.26
N VAL A 566 -14.38 21.19 29.04
CA VAL A 566 -14.62 19.80 28.62
C VAL A 566 -16.06 19.43 28.90
N SER A 567 -16.72 18.89 27.89
CA SER A 567 -18.05 18.28 27.94
C SER A 567 -17.96 16.82 27.46
N PRO A 568 -19.04 16.01 27.57
CA PRO A 568 -18.99 14.59 27.21
C PRO A 568 -18.42 14.30 25.82
N ASP A 569 -18.87 15.05 24.80
CA ASP A 569 -18.52 14.82 23.38
C ASP A 569 -17.75 15.98 22.75
N CYS A 570 -17.39 17.01 23.52
CA CYS A 570 -16.72 18.21 23.00
C CYS A 570 -15.68 18.76 23.97
N ILE A 571 -14.50 19.09 23.45
CA ILE A 571 -13.44 19.85 24.13
C ILE A 571 -13.38 21.24 23.49
N LYS A 572 -13.47 22.30 24.30
CA LYS A 572 -13.58 23.67 23.80
C LYS A 572 -12.58 24.61 24.45
N VAL A 573 -11.97 25.47 23.64
CA VAL A 573 -11.01 26.50 24.04
C VAL A 573 -11.48 27.84 23.53
N MET A 574 -11.27 28.91 24.31
CA MET A 574 -11.72 30.27 24.00
C MET A 574 -10.56 31.25 23.96
N HIS A 575 -10.61 32.20 23.04
CA HIS A 575 -9.73 33.37 22.96
C HIS A 575 -8.23 33.02 22.97
N THR A 576 -7.80 32.18 22.03
CA THR A 576 -6.40 31.77 21.90
C THR A 576 -5.74 32.44 20.70
N PRO A 577 -4.42 32.72 20.78
CA PRO A 577 -3.69 33.28 19.65
C PRO A 577 -3.53 32.26 18.51
N HIS A 578 -3.58 30.97 18.83
CA HIS A 578 -3.32 29.89 17.90
C HIS A 578 -4.32 28.75 18.09
N GLN A 579 -4.54 27.99 17.02
CA GLN A 579 -5.28 26.72 17.05
C GLN A 579 -4.36 25.55 17.41
N THR A 580 -4.87 24.45 17.97
CA THR A 580 -4.06 23.24 18.21
C THR A 580 -3.74 22.51 16.90
N PRO A 581 -2.47 22.34 16.47
CA PRO A 581 -2.18 21.73 15.17
C PRO A 581 -2.70 20.29 15.06
N ARG A 582 -3.35 19.95 13.92
CA ARG A 582 -3.78 18.57 13.62
C ARG A 582 -2.63 17.57 13.72
N LEU A 583 -1.44 17.97 13.29
CA LEU A 583 -0.21 17.16 13.32
C LEU A 583 0.16 16.68 14.74
N LEU A 584 -0.27 17.38 15.79
CA LEU A 584 -0.04 16.97 17.18
C LEU A 584 -1.13 16.04 17.71
N LEU A 585 -2.37 16.19 17.25
CA LEU A 585 -3.54 15.42 17.73
C LEU A 585 -3.71 14.10 16.99
N LEU A 586 -3.55 14.11 15.66
CA LEU A 586 -3.85 12.97 14.80
C LEU A 586 -3.06 11.72 15.21
N PRO A 587 -1.72 11.79 15.47
CA PRO A 587 -0.95 10.62 15.87
C PRO A 587 -1.36 10.03 17.23
N LEU A 588 -1.85 10.87 18.16
CA LEU A 588 -2.29 10.42 19.48
C LEU A 588 -3.60 9.63 19.37
N ILE A 589 -4.56 10.17 18.61
CA ILE A 589 -5.87 9.55 18.41
C ILE A 589 -5.72 8.28 17.57
N GLU A 590 -4.87 8.31 16.54
CA GLU A 590 -4.62 7.17 15.67
C GLU A 590 -4.10 5.95 16.44
N GLN A 591 -3.18 6.12 17.40
CA GLN A 591 -2.72 5.02 18.25
C GLN A 591 -3.85 4.38 19.07
N ILE A 592 -4.78 5.18 19.58
CA ILE A 592 -5.93 4.70 20.37
C ILE A 592 -6.91 3.96 19.44
N VAL A 593 -7.17 4.50 18.25
CA VAL A 593 -8.06 3.88 17.26
C VAL A 593 -7.48 2.55 16.76
N GLN A 594 -6.18 2.51 16.46
CA GLN A 594 -5.50 1.28 16.04
C GLN A 594 -5.61 0.19 17.11
N GLU A 595 -5.37 0.53 18.38
CA GLU A 595 -5.57 -0.42 19.48
C GLU A 595 -7.05 -0.80 19.63
N HIS A 596 -8.00 0.12 19.46
CA HIS A 596 -9.43 -0.19 19.47
C HIS A 596 -9.81 -1.21 18.39
N LEU A 597 -9.34 -1.02 17.16
CA LEU A 597 -9.59 -1.89 16.01
C LEU A 597 -8.87 -3.24 16.07
N ARG A 598 -8.01 -3.47 17.07
CA ARG A 598 -7.38 -4.77 17.31
C ARG A 598 -8.40 -5.88 17.58
N PHE A 599 -9.59 -5.53 18.04
CA PHE A 599 -10.68 -6.47 18.25
C PHE A 599 -11.93 -6.01 17.51
N VAL A 600 -12.75 -6.96 17.08
CA VAL A 600 -14.10 -6.69 16.60
C VAL A 600 -15.08 -7.54 17.38
N PHE A 601 -16.25 -7.00 17.66
CA PHE A 601 -17.32 -7.79 18.28
C PHE A 601 -18.19 -8.39 17.17
N ALA A 602 -18.27 -9.72 17.13
CA ALA A 602 -19.13 -10.45 16.20
C ALA A 602 -20.41 -10.88 16.92
N ALA A 603 -21.53 -10.31 16.51
CA ALA A 603 -22.82 -10.56 17.15
C ALA A 603 -23.34 -11.97 16.84
N CYS A 604 -23.02 -12.53 15.67
CA CYS A 604 -23.46 -13.86 15.25
C CYS A 604 -22.98 -15.00 16.17
N ILE A 605 -21.83 -14.81 16.83
CA ILE A 605 -21.26 -15.76 17.79
C ILE A 605 -21.17 -15.19 19.21
N ASN A 606 -21.59 -13.94 19.41
CA ASN A 606 -21.54 -13.20 20.68
C ASN A 606 -20.15 -13.21 21.34
N LYS A 607 -19.09 -12.95 20.56
CA LYS A 607 -17.70 -12.95 21.02
C LYS A 607 -16.90 -11.81 20.40
N TYR A 608 -15.79 -11.47 21.04
CA TYR A 608 -14.77 -10.58 20.50
C TYR A 608 -13.72 -11.39 19.73
N ILE A 609 -13.40 -10.92 18.55
CA ILE A 609 -12.48 -11.56 17.63
C ILE A 609 -11.23 -10.72 17.58
N SER A 610 -10.07 -11.33 17.88
CA SER A 610 -8.79 -10.69 17.61
C SER A 610 -8.62 -10.49 16.11
N MET A 611 -8.25 -9.28 15.68
CA MET A 611 -7.80 -9.06 14.31
C MET A 611 -6.38 -9.62 14.10
N GLY A 612 -5.62 -9.83 15.18
CA GLY A 612 -4.33 -10.48 15.14
C GLY A 612 -4.36 -12.01 15.33
N PHE A 613 -3.20 -12.63 15.12
CA PHE A 613 -2.96 -14.05 15.39
C PHE A 613 -2.04 -14.24 16.59
N TYR A 614 -2.14 -15.42 17.22
CA TYR A 614 -1.29 -15.76 18.36
C TYR A 614 0.19 -15.88 17.94
N GLY A 615 1.06 -15.12 18.60
CA GLY A 615 2.48 -14.96 18.24
C GLY A 615 3.46 -15.99 18.78
N GLY A 616 2.98 -17.05 19.45
CA GLY A 616 3.84 -18.03 20.14
C GLY A 616 4.30 -17.61 21.53
N SER A 617 4.00 -16.38 21.97
CA SER A 617 4.26 -15.91 23.35
C SER A 617 3.10 -15.08 23.90
N ASN A 618 2.96 -15.05 25.22
CA ASN A 618 1.93 -14.22 25.90
C ASN A 618 2.12 -12.72 25.71
N ALA A 619 3.33 -12.30 25.35
CA ALA A 619 3.70 -10.89 25.27
C ALA A 619 3.39 -10.27 23.89
N VAL A 620 3.11 -11.09 22.87
CA VAL A 620 3.04 -10.64 21.48
C VAL A 620 1.90 -11.35 20.75
N HIS A 621 0.94 -10.57 20.27
CA HIS A 621 0.04 -11.02 19.19
C HIS A 621 0.40 -10.22 17.95
N GLY A 622 0.49 -10.89 16.79
CA GLY A 622 0.74 -10.20 15.53
C GLY A 622 -0.45 -9.31 15.19
N ILE A 623 -0.21 -8.07 14.79
CA ILE A 623 -1.25 -7.19 14.24
C ILE A 623 -1.28 -7.43 12.73
N PRO A 624 -2.45 -7.50 12.06
CA PRO A 624 -2.51 -7.60 10.60
C PRO A 624 -1.62 -6.57 9.92
N GLY A 625 -0.70 -7.03 9.07
CA GLY A 625 0.29 -6.18 8.39
C GLY A 625 1.59 -5.93 9.14
N ASP A 626 1.75 -6.44 10.37
CA ASP A 626 3.05 -6.56 11.03
C ASP A 626 3.67 -7.93 10.70
N GLU A 627 4.40 -7.99 9.58
CA GLU A 627 5.05 -9.20 9.07
C GLU A 627 6.13 -9.76 10.02
N SER A 628 6.51 -9.00 11.05
CA SER A 628 7.65 -9.32 11.91
C SER A 628 7.35 -10.29 13.05
N THR A 629 6.07 -10.54 13.39
CA THR A 629 5.71 -10.93 14.77
C THR A 629 5.09 -12.31 15.02
N VAL A 630 4.93 -13.21 14.05
CA VAL A 630 4.37 -14.54 14.36
C VAL A 630 5.09 -15.69 13.65
N LYS A 631 5.91 -16.41 14.42
CA LYS A 631 6.40 -17.77 14.12
C LYS A 631 5.97 -18.67 15.27
N ALA A 632 4.71 -19.08 15.27
CA ALA A 632 4.16 -19.83 16.40
C ALA A 632 4.52 -21.33 16.31
N ASP A 633 4.66 -21.87 15.09
CA ASP A 633 5.00 -23.29 14.83
C ASP A 633 4.12 -24.27 15.63
N LEU A 634 2.82 -23.99 15.67
CA LEU A 634 1.86 -24.70 16.52
C LEU A 634 1.14 -25.80 15.75
N SER A 635 1.03 -26.97 16.38
CA SER A 635 0.07 -28.00 15.98
C SER A 635 -1.34 -27.71 16.51
N PHE A 636 -2.36 -28.35 15.93
CA PHE A 636 -3.74 -28.22 16.39
C PHE A 636 -3.91 -28.63 17.86
N TYR A 637 -3.31 -29.76 18.27
CA TYR A 637 -3.39 -30.21 19.66
C TYR A 637 -2.68 -29.27 20.63
N GLU A 638 -1.60 -28.61 20.22
CA GLU A 638 -0.96 -27.60 21.04
C GLU A 638 -1.83 -26.36 21.18
N ALA A 639 -2.46 -25.90 20.10
CA ALA A 639 -3.43 -24.82 20.15
C ALA A 639 -4.59 -25.17 21.11
N LYS A 640 -5.16 -26.38 21.00
CA LYS A 640 -6.19 -26.86 21.94
C LYS A 640 -5.70 -26.91 23.39
N ARG A 641 -4.48 -27.39 23.63
CA ARG A 641 -3.89 -27.43 24.97
C ARG A 641 -3.71 -26.03 25.55
N ILE A 642 -3.15 -25.11 24.76
CA ILE A 642 -2.97 -23.69 25.09
C ILE A 642 -4.31 -23.03 25.43
N LEU A 643 -5.36 -23.33 24.67
CA LEU A 643 -6.70 -22.77 24.91
C LEU A 643 -7.43 -23.44 26.08
N SER A 644 -7.17 -24.73 26.36
CA SER A 644 -7.83 -25.48 27.44
C SER A 644 -7.53 -24.97 28.85
N SER A 645 -6.41 -24.28 29.04
CA SER A 645 -6.07 -23.62 30.29
C SER A 645 -6.77 -22.26 30.46
N THR A 646 -7.44 -21.75 29.42
CA THR A 646 -8.12 -20.45 29.45
C THR A 646 -9.64 -20.62 29.45
N LYS A 647 -10.33 -20.01 30.42
CA LYS A 647 -11.80 -20.11 30.51
C LYS A 647 -12.54 -19.20 29.52
N SER A 648 -11.89 -18.16 29.02
CA SER A 648 -12.52 -17.07 28.28
C SER A 648 -12.07 -16.95 26.82
N THR A 649 -11.15 -17.81 26.38
CA THR A 649 -10.52 -17.74 25.06
C THR A 649 -10.72 -19.04 24.28
N THR A 650 -11.07 -18.92 23.00
CA THR A 650 -11.33 -20.04 22.07
C THR A 650 -10.71 -19.72 20.70
N MET A 651 -10.87 -20.61 19.73
CA MET A 651 -10.65 -20.33 18.30
C MET A 651 -11.94 -20.65 17.54
N LEU A 652 -12.11 -20.07 16.34
CA LEU A 652 -13.33 -20.25 15.55
C LEU A 652 -13.44 -21.69 15.05
N THR A 653 -14.63 -22.29 15.11
CA THR A 653 -14.96 -23.43 14.26
C THR A 653 -15.07 -23.00 12.78
N LEU A 654 -15.06 -23.95 11.84
CA LEU A 654 -15.27 -23.65 10.42
C LEU A 654 -16.64 -22.99 10.16
N ALA A 655 -17.67 -23.42 10.88
CA ALA A 655 -19.01 -22.80 10.81
C ALA A 655 -18.99 -21.37 11.34
N GLU A 656 -18.43 -21.14 12.53
CA GLU A 656 -18.29 -19.80 13.12
C GLU A 656 -17.48 -18.87 12.21
N PHE A 657 -16.41 -19.37 11.57
CA PHE A 657 -15.61 -18.59 10.62
C PHE A 657 -16.47 -18.02 9.49
N TRP A 658 -17.33 -18.83 8.87
CA TRP A 658 -18.22 -18.38 7.81
C TRP A 658 -19.29 -17.41 8.29
N MET A 659 -19.86 -17.65 9.49
CA MET A 659 -20.83 -16.74 10.10
C MET A 659 -20.21 -15.36 10.33
N VAL A 660 -19.02 -15.33 10.92
CA VAL A 660 -18.25 -14.11 11.15
C VAL A 660 -17.92 -13.42 9.84
N TYR A 661 -17.39 -14.16 8.85
CA TYR A 661 -17.05 -13.60 7.55
C TYR A 661 -18.26 -12.94 6.89
N SER A 662 -19.41 -13.61 6.89
CA SER A 662 -20.66 -13.08 6.34
C SER A 662 -21.15 -11.84 7.10
N GLU A 663 -21.06 -11.82 8.43
CA GLU A 663 -21.40 -10.64 9.23
C GLU A 663 -20.48 -9.45 8.90
N MET A 664 -19.16 -9.69 8.81
CA MET A 664 -18.19 -8.64 8.49
C MET A 664 -18.38 -8.09 7.06
N ASP A 665 -18.70 -8.96 6.10
CA ASP A 665 -19.00 -8.58 4.71
C ASP A 665 -20.27 -7.75 4.62
N HIS A 666 -21.36 -8.22 5.24
CA HIS A 666 -22.64 -7.51 5.27
C HIS A 666 -22.53 -6.14 5.93
N ARG A 667 -21.71 -6.02 6.99
CA ARG A 667 -21.46 -4.75 7.68
C ARG A 667 -20.44 -3.85 6.97
N GLY A 668 -19.75 -4.33 5.93
CA GLY A 668 -18.69 -3.59 5.25
C GLY A 668 -17.44 -3.37 6.11
N TYR A 669 -17.13 -4.29 7.03
CA TYR A 669 -15.99 -4.21 7.95
C TYR A 669 -14.68 -4.59 7.23
N ARG A 670 -14.22 -3.70 6.34
CA ARG A 670 -13.06 -3.93 5.46
C ARG A 670 -11.80 -4.36 6.20
N PHE A 671 -11.49 -3.76 7.35
CA PHE A 671 -10.33 -4.13 8.15
C PHE A 671 -10.44 -5.57 8.70
N ALA A 672 -11.63 -5.96 9.16
CA ALA A 672 -11.89 -7.31 9.64
C ALA A 672 -11.84 -8.35 8.51
N LEU A 673 -12.41 -8.03 7.34
CA LEU A 673 -12.34 -8.90 6.17
C LEU A 673 -10.90 -9.12 5.72
N LYS A 674 -10.10 -8.05 5.64
CA LYS A 674 -8.67 -8.15 5.32
C LYS A 674 -7.93 -9.06 6.31
N SER A 675 -8.26 -8.97 7.60
CA SER A 675 -7.69 -9.84 8.63
C SER A 675 -8.15 -11.30 8.52
N LEU A 676 -9.43 -11.56 8.20
CA LEU A 676 -9.96 -12.92 8.00
C LEU A 676 -9.38 -13.60 6.75
N GLN A 677 -8.93 -12.82 5.78
CA GLN A 677 -8.33 -13.26 4.52
C GLN A 677 -6.80 -13.16 4.51
N ASP A 678 -6.17 -12.90 5.66
CA ASP A 678 -4.75 -12.54 5.75
C ASP A 678 -3.84 -13.55 5.04
N GLU A 679 -3.01 -13.06 4.11
CA GLU A 679 -2.18 -13.88 3.22
C GLU A 679 -0.95 -14.48 3.91
N CYS A 680 -0.60 -13.99 5.10
CA CYS A 680 0.63 -14.34 5.80
C CYS A 680 0.48 -15.54 6.75
N TYR A 681 -0.76 -15.92 7.11
CA TYR A 681 -1.01 -16.90 8.17
C TYR A 681 -1.93 -18.01 7.72
N VAL A 682 -1.80 -19.16 8.40
CA VAL A 682 -2.76 -20.26 8.31
C VAL A 682 -3.41 -20.46 9.66
N GLU A 683 -4.69 -20.17 9.69
CA GLU A 683 -5.54 -20.17 10.87
C GLU A 683 -6.15 -21.55 11.07
N LEU A 684 -5.71 -22.19 12.14
CA LEU A 684 -6.35 -23.37 12.71
C LEU A 684 -7.77 -23.02 13.15
N LEU A 685 -8.72 -23.84 12.71
CA LEU A 685 -10.13 -23.76 13.10
C LEU A 685 -10.46 -24.93 14.01
N ASP A 686 -11.33 -24.74 15.00
CA ASP A 686 -11.77 -25.78 15.95
C ASP A 686 -12.74 -26.78 15.29
N THR A 687 -12.28 -27.45 14.26
CA THR A 687 -13.06 -28.39 13.45
C THR A 687 -12.14 -29.49 12.95
N GLU A 688 -12.28 -30.67 13.56
CA GLU A 688 -11.59 -31.90 13.16
C GLU A 688 -12.49 -32.73 12.25
N ILE A 689 -11.91 -33.39 11.26
CA ILE A 689 -12.61 -34.23 10.30
C ILE A 689 -12.04 -35.64 10.41
N LEU A 690 -12.87 -36.58 10.88
CA LEU A 690 -12.53 -37.97 11.08
C LEU A 690 -13.10 -38.81 9.93
N ASP A 691 -12.31 -39.75 9.44
CA ASP A 691 -12.68 -40.69 8.38
C ASP A 691 -13.30 -40.00 7.15
N CYS A 692 -12.85 -38.78 6.85
CA CYS A 692 -13.33 -37.93 5.74
C CYS A 692 -14.83 -37.58 5.75
N ARG A 693 -15.57 -37.83 6.83
CA ARG A 693 -17.04 -37.62 6.88
C ARG A 693 -17.62 -37.27 8.25
N ILE A 694 -16.87 -37.45 9.33
CA ILE A 694 -17.34 -37.13 10.68
C ILE A 694 -16.68 -35.82 11.11
N ILE A 695 -17.48 -34.81 11.40
CA ILE A 695 -17.04 -33.50 11.83
C ILE A 695 -17.13 -33.45 13.35
N ARG A 696 -16.01 -33.17 14.00
CA ARG A 696 -15.88 -32.99 15.45
C ARG A 696 -15.57 -31.53 15.75
N THR A 697 -16.44 -30.90 16.53
CA THR A 697 -16.26 -29.54 17.06
C THR A 697 -16.36 -29.55 18.58
N SER A 698 -16.24 -28.38 19.21
CA SER A 698 -16.54 -28.20 20.63
C SER A 698 -18.02 -28.44 20.98
N GLU A 699 -18.93 -28.43 20.01
CA GLU A 699 -20.36 -28.64 20.19
C GLU A 699 -20.78 -30.12 20.07
N GLY A 700 -19.95 -30.96 19.45
CA GLY A 700 -20.20 -32.40 19.35
C GLY A 700 -19.64 -33.05 18.09
N LEU A 701 -20.18 -34.24 17.79
CA LEU A 701 -19.87 -35.05 16.61
C LEU A 701 -21.06 -35.06 15.65
N GLN A 702 -20.79 -34.85 14.37
CA GLN A 702 -21.81 -34.89 13.32
C GLN A 702 -21.27 -35.60 12.07
N GLU A 703 -22.06 -36.51 11.49
CA GLU A 703 -21.73 -37.08 10.18
C GLU A 703 -22.26 -36.15 9.06
N PHE A 704 -21.39 -35.83 8.09
CA PHE A 704 -21.72 -34.99 6.95
C PHE A 704 -20.93 -35.46 5.71
N PRO A 705 -21.59 -35.65 4.55
CA PRO A 705 -20.90 -36.06 3.33
C PRO A 705 -20.01 -34.91 2.82
N ILE A 706 -18.71 -35.17 2.67
CA ILE A 706 -17.76 -34.22 2.09
C ILE A 706 -17.43 -34.66 0.67
N GLU A 707 -17.71 -33.80 -0.32
CA GLU A 707 -17.34 -34.06 -1.70
C GLU A 707 -15.82 -34.06 -1.88
N GLU A 708 -15.29 -35.05 -2.60
CA GLU A 708 -13.87 -35.12 -2.94
C GLU A 708 -13.51 -33.99 -3.90
N ALA A 709 -12.60 -33.11 -3.50
CA ALA A 709 -12.17 -31.97 -4.29
C ALA A 709 -10.81 -32.25 -4.95
N LYS A 710 -10.74 -32.14 -6.28
CA LYS A 710 -9.52 -32.32 -7.08
C LYS A 710 -9.13 -31.04 -7.81
N PRO A 711 -8.20 -30.26 -7.24
CA PRO A 711 -8.50 -29.18 -6.28
C PRO A 711 -9.78 -28.39 -6.61
N GLY A 712 -10.63 -28.14 -5.61
CA GLY A 712 -11.93 -27.47 -5.78
C GLY A 712 -11.85 -25.93 -5.68
N LEU A 713 -12.90 -25.28 -6.16
CA LEU A 713 -13.18 -23.87 -5.93
C LEU A 713 -14.53 -23.74 -5.21
N ILE A 714 -14.62 -22.83 -4.25
CA ILE A 714 -15.82 -22.59 -3.43
C ILE A 714 -16.11 -21.10 -3.37
N LYS A 715 -17.37 -20.74 -3.10
CA LYS A 715 -17.74 -19.35 -2.88
C LYS A 715 -18.07 -19.09 -1.41
N PRO A 716 -17.61 -17.96 -0.83
CA PRO A 716 -18.09 -17.53 0.47
C PRO A 716 -19.62 -17.43 0.49
N GLY A 717 -20.25 -18.00 1.53
CA GLY A 717 -21.71 -18.03 1.68
C GLY A 717 -22.41 -19.26 1.10
N GLU A 718 -21.69 -20.15 0.40
CA GLU A 718 -22.22 -21.45 -0.09
C GLU A 718 -21.89 -22.61 0.87
N ALA A 719 -21.42 -22.31 2.08
CA ALA A 719 -21.14 -23.29 3.12
C ALA A 719 -22.38 -23.59 3.97
N VAL A 720 -22.50 -24.83 4.43
CA VAL A 720 -23.58 -25.24 5.33
C VAL A 720 -23.40 -24.58 6.69
N SER A 721 -24.41 -23.85 7.16
CA SER A 721 -24.30 -22.95 8.32
C SER A 721 -23.85 -23.59 9.63
N HIS A 722 -24.10 -24.89 9.85
CA HIS A 722 -23.83 -25.57 11.12
C HIS A 722 -22.56 -26.45 11.10
N VAL A 723 -21.98 -26.73 9.92
CA VAL A 723 -20.71 -27.49 9.80
C VAL A 723 -19.61 -26.73 9.06
N GLY A 724 -19.96 -25.73 8.27
CA GLY A 724 -19.05 -24.90 7.48
C GLY A 724 -18.45 -25.57 6.24
N ILE A 725 -18.88 -26.79 5.90
CA ILE A 725 -18.48 -27.48 4.67
C ILE A 725 -19.20 -26.87 3.45
N PRO A 726 -18.50 -26.61 2.33
CA PRO A 726 -19.11 -26.09 1.10
C PRO A 726 -20.14 -27.05 0.49
N LEU A 727 -21.25 -26.52 -0.02
CA LEU A 727 -22.28 -27.29 -0.73
C LEU A 727 -21.98 -27.51 -2.21
N VAL A 728 -21.19 -26.62 -2.83
CA VAL A 728 -20.95 -26.60 -4.27
C VAL A 728 -19.44 -26.46 -4.51
N LEU A 729 -18.90 -27.36 -5.33
CA LEU A 729 -17.56 -27.25 -5.89
C LEU A 729 -17.66 -26.73 -7.33
N HIS A 730 -17.00 -25.60 -7.59
CA HIS A 730 -16.95 -24.96 -8.91
C HIS A 730 -15.81 -25.56 -9.76
N SER A 731 -15.96 -25.51 -11.09
CA SER A 731 -14.99 -26.10 -12.03
C SER A 731 -13.62 -25.44 -11.92
N PRO A 732 -12.52 -26.20 -11.94
CA PRO A 732 -11.15 -25.67 -12.08
C PRO A 732 -10.94 -24.76 -13.29
N ASP A 733 -11.78 -24.86 -14.35
CA ASP A 733 -11.72 -23.99 -15.53
C ASP A 733 -12.00 -22.51 -15.22
N THR A 734 -12.55 -22.21 -14.04
CA THR A 734 -12.78 -20.83 -13.54
C THR A 734 -11.57 -20.24 -12.79
N TYR A 735 -10.39 -20.87 -12.94
CA TYR A 735 -9.14 -20.40 -12.35
C TYR A 735 -8.87 -18.92 -12.65
N GLY A 736 -8.69 -18.13 -11.60
CA GLY A 736 -8.48 -16.68 -11.69
C GLY A 736 -9.71 -15.82 -11.36
N ASP A 737 -10.90 -16.41 -11.15
CA ASP A 737 -12.03 -15.70 -10.56
C ASP A 737 -11.74 -15.35 -9.10
N ARG A 738 -11.52 -14.06 -8.83
CA ARG A 738 -11.19 -13.52 -7.49
C ARG A 738 -12.33 -13.64 -6.47
N THR A 739 -13.54 -14.00 -6.90
CA THR A 739 -14.68 -14.22 -6.01
C THR A 739 -14.73 -15.63 -5.43
N LEU A 740 -13.94 -16.56 -6.00
CA LEU A 740 -13.85 -17.94 -5.55
C LEU A 740 -12.62 -18.17 -4.68
N TRP A 741 -12.76 -19.06 -3.71
CA TRP A 741 -11.72 -19.49 -2.79
C TRP A 741 -11.31 -20.92 -3.10
N ARG A 742 -10.07 -21.25 -2.75
CA ARG A 742 -9.59 -22.62 -2.92
C ARG A 742 -10.08 -23.55 -1.83
N TYR A 743 -10.37 -24.79 -2.22
CA TYR A 743 -10.84 -25.81 -1.31
C TYR A 743 -10.15 -27.15 -1.53
N TRP A 744 -9.74 -27.79 -0.43
CA TRP A 744 -9.29 -29.17 -0.42
C TRP A 744 -10.18 -30.01 0.49
N SER A 745 -10.60 -31.16 0.00
CA SER A 745 -11.26 -32.19 0.81
C SER A 745 -10.22 -32.93 1.67
N PRO A 746 -10.64 -33.53 2.81
CA PRO A 746 -9.76 -34.35 3.64
C PRO A 746 -9.19 -35.55 2.88
N ASP A 747 -8.01 -35.99 3.30
CA ASP A 747 -7.25 -37.07 2.64
C ASP A 747 -6.59 -38.06 3.60
N SER A 748 -6.89 -37.96 4.90
CA SER A 748 -6.36 -38.86 5.92
C SER A 748 -7.45 -39.27 6.91
N GLY A 749 -7.13 -40.20 7.82
CA GLY A 749 -8.08 -40.63 8.85
C GLY A 749 -8.47 -39.51 9.82
N THR A 750 -7.64 -38.50 9.99
CA THR A 750 -7.94 -37.33 10.83
C THR A 750 -7.27 -36.09 10.26
N ASN A 751 -8.07 -35.09 9.92
CA ASN A 751 -7.60 -33.79 9.46
C ASN A 751 -8.21 -32.66 10.30
N VAL A 752 -7.67 -31.46 10.17
CA VAL A 752 -8.19 -30.23 10.78
C VAL A 752 -8.52 -29.22 9.70
N ALA A 753 -9.63 -28.49 9.88
CA ALA A 753 -9.95 -27.39 9.00
C ALA A 753 -9.00 -26.23 9.27
N THR A 754 -8.45 -25.67 8.19
CA THR A 754 -7.63 -24.47 8.27
C THR A 754 -8.08 -23.45 7.24
N ARG A 755 -7.99 -22.17 7.60
CA ARG A 755 -8.08 -21.07 6.65
C ARG A 755 -6.67 -20.63 6.31
N GLY A 756 -6.31 -20.69 5.04
CA GLY A 756 -5.01 -20.27 4.53
C GLY A 756 -5.13 -19.29 3.38
N HIS A 757 -4.03 -19.16 2.65
CA HIS A 757 -3.96 -18.34 1.46
C HIS A 757 -3.06 -19.03 0.43
N ILE A 758 -3.47 -18.98 -0.84
CA ILE A 758 -2.70 -19.53 -1.93
C ILE A 758 -1.99 -18.42 -2.65
N PHE A 759 -0.70 -18.33 -2.36
CA PHE A 759 0.18 -17.28 -2.82
C PHE A 759 0.13 -17.06 -4.35
N VAL A 760 0.15 -18.13 -5.15
CA VAL A 760 0.07 -18.05 -6.63
C VAL A 760 -1.34 -17.77 -7.16
N MET A 761 -2.34 -17.67 -6.30
CA MET A 761 -3.70 -17.24 -6.69
C MET A 761 -4.16 -15.96 -5.99
N ASP A 762 -3.39 -15.43 -5.04
CA ASP A 762 -3.77 -14.25 -4.25
C ASP A 762 -5.21 -14.42 -3.71
N GLN A 763 -5.51 -15.65 -3.29
CA GLN A 763 -6.84 -16.11 -2.93
C GLN A 763 -6.78 -16.80 -1.57
N THR A 764 -7.76 -16.47 -0.74
CA THR A 764 -8.02 -17.21 0.49
C THR A 764 -8.42 -18.65 0.18
N SER A 765 -8.10 -19.57 1.08
CA SER A 765 -8.43 -20.98 0.95
C SER A 765 -8.93 -21.60 2.22
N ILE A 766 -9.74 -22.65 2.07
CA ILE A 766 -10.06 -23.61 3.13
C ILE A 766 -9.36 -24.92 2.82
N ASP A 767 -8.43 -25.32 3.67
CA ASP A 767 -7.65 -26.55 3.52
C ASP A 767 -8.04 -27.54 4.63
N LEU A 768 -8.63 -28.66 4.22
CA LEU A 768 -9.02 -29.77 5.10
C LEU A 768 -8.02 -30.93 5.07
N LYS A 769 -6.79 -30.72 4.59
CA LYS A 769 -5.74 -31.75 4.51
C LYS A 769 -4.68 -31.66 5.61
N VAL A 770 -4.68 -30.59 6.39
CA VAL A 770 -3.73 -30.42 7.50
C VAL A 770 -3.99 -31.49 8.56
N ARG A 771 -2.94 -32.19 9.00
CA ARG A 771 -3.07 -33.19 10.08
C ARG A 771 -3.00 -32.50 11.44
N PRO A 772 -3.67 -33.01 12.49
CA PRO A 772 -3.66 -32.37 13.81
C PRO A 772 -2.27 -32.13 14.42
N GLU A 773 -1.29 -32.99 14.08
CA GLU A 773 0.08 -32.94 14.58
C GLU A 773 1.03 -32.12 13.70
N GLU A 774 0.57 -31.68 12.52
CA GLU A 774 1.37 -30.89 11.58
C GLU A 774 1.76 -29.54 12.20
N ARG A 775 2.96 -29.06 11.87
CA ARG A 775 3.51 -27.80 12.34
C ARG A 775 4.16 -27.05 11.19
N THR A 776 3.88 -25.77 11.11
CA THR A 776 4.51 -24.87 10.15
C THR A 776 4.69 -23.51 10.80
N PRO A 777 5.71 -22.71 10.42
CA PRO A 777 5.94 -21.41 11.04
C PRO A 777 4.74 -20.46 10.98
N GLN A 778 3.87 -20.61 9.97
CA GLN A 778 2.69 -19.80 9.70
C GLN A 778 1.41 -20.39 10.31
N LEU A 779 1.45 -21.65 10.77
CA LEU A 779 0.32 -22.31 11.42
C LEU A 779 0.14 -21.75 12.82
N THR A 780 -1.01 -21.12 13.03
CA THR A 780 -1.39 -20.47 14.29
C THR A 780 -2.91 -20.43 14.39
N PHE A 781 -3.45 -19.82 15.44
CA PHE A 781 -4.88 -19.60 15.59
C PHE A 781 -5.16 -18.14 15.88
N ARG A 782 -6.39 -17.74 15.58
CA ARG A 782 -6.94 -16.45 15.98
C ARG A 782 -7.61 -16.59 17.35
N PRO A 783 -7.16 -15.83 18.36
CA PRO A 783 -7.84 -15.84 19.65
C PRO A 783 -9.23 -15.19 19.58
N ILE A 784 -10.22 -15.87 20.16
CA ILE A 784 -11.61 -15.43 20.27
C ILE A 784 -12.00 -15.34 21.74
N TYR A 785 -12.50 -14.19 22.18
CA TYR A 785 -12.72 -13.89 23.58
C TYR A 785 -14.19 -13.70 23.90
N SER A 786 -14.61 -14.21 25.06
CA SER A 786 -15.93 -13.91 25.64
C SER A 786 -16.05 -12.44 26.08
N ASP A 787 -14.95 -11.85 26.55
CA ASP A 787 -14.88 -10.42 26.86
C ASP A 787 -13.47 -9.85 26.69
N ILE A 788 -13.36 -8.52 26.61
CA ILE A 788 -12.07 -7.82 26.49
C ILE A 788 -11.87 -6.69 27.51
N PRO A 789 -10.62 -6.45 27.98
CA PRO A 789 -10.35 -5.37 28.92
C PRO A 789 -10.44 -4.01 28.23
N GLU A 790 -10.58 -2.99 29.04
CA GLU A 790 -10.48 -1.60 28.59
C GLU A 790 -9.06 -1.27 28.09
N ILE A 791 -8.96 -0.26 27.22
CA ILE A 791 -7.68 0.23 26.69
C ILE A 791 -6.84 0.81 27.84
N ARG A 792 -5.62 0.29 28.02
CA ARG A 792 -4.65 0.79 29.00
C ARG A 792 -3.65 1.73 28.32
N TYR A 793 -3.35 2.85 28.96
CA TYR A 793 -2.45 3.85 28.43
C TYR A 793 -1.75 4.62 29.54
N MET A 794 -0.65 5.28 29.19
CA MET A 794 0.06 6.23 30.03
C MET A 794 0.35 7.49 29.24
N ILE A 795 0.13 8.65 29.87
CA ILE A 795 0.48 9.96 29.31
C ILE A 795 1.70 10.47 30.08
N GLU A 796 2.86 10.46 29.44
CA GLU A 796 4.06 11.10 29.96
C GLU A 796 3.98 12.59 29.67
N ASN A 797 3.92 13.40 30.74
CA ASN A 797 3.83 14.85 30.66
C ASN A 797 5.11 15.48 31.24
N ASN A 798 6.15 15.59 30.42
CA ASN A 798 7.34 16.36 30.77
C ASN A 798 7.10 17.85 30.49
N ALA A 799 7.47 18.71 31.45
CA ALA A 799 7.26 20.15 31.36
C ALA A 799 7.94 20.79 30.13
N GLU A 800 8.96 20.15 29.57
CA GLU A 800 9.75 20.65 28.44
C GLU A 800 9.36 20.04 27.08
N SER A 801 8.53 18.99 27.03
CA SER A 801 8.16 18.31 25.77
C SER A 801 6.66 18.25 25.52
N TRP A 802 6.27 17.98 24.26
CA TRP A 802 4.91 17.56 23.93
C TRP A 802 4.54 16.28 24.69
N ILE A 803 3.23 16.01 24.88
CA ILE A 803 2.81 14.80 25.56
C ILE A 803 3.26 13.57 24.78
N LYS A 804 3.74 12.56 25.50
CA LYS A 804 4.05 11.25 24.94
C LYS A 804 3.02 10.25 25.41
N LEU A 805 2.30 9.66 24.47
CA LEU A 805 1.32 8.62 24.71
C LEU A 805 1.99 7.26 24.55
N THR A 806 1.86 6.42 25.57
CA THR A 806 2.21 5.01 25.49
C THR A 806 0.93 4.20 25.63
N ILE A 807 0.49 3.58 24.54
CA ILE A 807 -0.59 2.60 24.58
C ILE A 807 0.00 1.25 24.99
N PHE A 808 -0.56 0.64 26.05
CA PHE A 808 -0.23 -0.73 26.39
C PHE A 808 -1.14 -1.63 25.58
N PRO A 809 -0.60 -2.45 24.66
CA PRO A 809 -1.43 -3.26 23.80
C PRO A 809 -2.30 -4.20 24.66
N ARG A 810 -3.58 -4.39 24.30
CA ARG A 810 -4.43 -5.36 25.00
C ARG A 810 -3.95 -6.76 24.66
N LEU A 811 -3.06 -7.25 25.51
CA LEU A 811 -2.57 -8.61 25.48
C LEU A 811 -3.50 -9.45 26.35
N PHE A 812 -4.15 -10.44 25.75
CA PHE A 812 -4.64 -11.56 26.53
C PHE A 812 -3.49 -12.53 26.68
N SER A 813 -3.19 -12.89 27.92
CA SER A 813 -2.38 -14.06 28.17
C SER A 813 -3.15 -15.28 27.66
N VAL A 814 -2.44 -16.13 26.94
CA VAL A 814 -2.92 -17.48 26.65
C VAL A 814 -2.15 -18.47 27.53
N VAL A 815 -1.76 -18.10 28.77
CA VAL A 815 -1.05 -19.02 29.69
C VAL A 815 -1.24 -18.66 31.17
N ASP A 816 -1.27 -19.76 31.93
CA ASP A 816 -1.23 -20.07 33.38
C ASP A 816 -2.38 -19.61 34.28
#